data_AF-A0A918UKQ9-F1
#
_entry.id   AF-A0A918UKQ9-F1
#
_cell.length_a   1.000
_cell.length_b   1.000
_cell.length_c   1.000
_cell.angle_alpha   90.00
_cell.angle_beta   90.00
_cell.angle_gamma   90.00
#
_symmetry.space_group_name_H-M   'P 1'
#
loop_
_entity.id
_entity.type
_entity.pdbx_description
1 polymer ?
#
loop_
_entity_poly.entity_id
_entity_poly.type
_entity_poly.pdbx_seq_one_letter_code
_entity_poly.pdbx_strand_id
1 'polypeptide(L)'
;MKATTAPHLGPNPARHTPGATSPPRALLAVAVLLCTVLGALLTAAGPAAAHAALTGSDPKDGAVVATAPKEVSLTFSEQIAMGKDSIRVLGPGGERADRATVRDLSQDGTVRYAVDLRTGLSDGTYTVAWQAVSADSHPVSGAFTFSVGAPSETSVSLPSGEAGGGAVGLLYDIARYAAYTGFTLMVGAAAFILLCWRRGASVRPLQRLVAYGWVTLTAATLAMLLLRGPYTRSGGLSDVFDLSGLPAVLESRTGAALVSRLLLLGAASLFIAVLFGSYAKQERAGLPGLPGEAARQKDLTFGLAVGGTVVATGIAATWALSEHASTGIQTGLAMPLDILHLLAVACWLGGLAALLTALHRAPSIEASAVRRFSRVAFISVVVLAATGIYQSWRQIGSWSALTGTPYGQLLLTKAVLVALMVGVAWFSRKWTARLGDAPEPADGPDAPDAPEPAGVADLVSVPAAAETTGTGGSAAEEKETGGTTAQSGPDEAPERVAQLARQRAALDTARLKKARDADPDRAGLRRSVLAEASVAVVVLVVTTVLTATEPGRTTETAAKAGGGGAPAAARGPAELKLPFDTGGPDGRGTVRLTLDPARSGGNELHLRVESPDGKPMDVPEAKVSLTLREQRIGPLPVTAERLSAGHWSAKSIQIPMPGEWTVQVTVRTSDIDQTTIDETVRIG
;
A
#
# COMPACT_ATOMS: atom_id res chain seq x y z
N MET A 1 -16.48 63.90 66.23
CA MET A 1 -15.50 64.27 65.19
C MET A 1 -14.95 63.00 64.55
N LYS A 2 -15.13 62.88 63.22
CA LYS A 2 -14.45 62.03 62.22
C LYS A 2 -14.30 60.52 62.49
N ALA A 3 -15.16 59.75 61.84
CA ALA A 3 -14.96 58.36 61.46
C ALA A 3 -13.98 58.27 60.26
N THR A 4 -13.11 57.27 60.29
CA THR A 4 -12.03 57.02 59.33
C THR A 4 -12.50 56.12 58.19
N THR A 5 -12.45 56.63 56.96
CA THR A 5 -12.84 55.95 55.72
C THR A 5 -11.63 55.19 55.12
N ALA A 6 -11.85 53.94 54.70
CA ALA A 6 -10.88 53.10 53.99
C ALA A 6 -10.64 53.57 52.53
N PRO A 7 -9.47 53.28 51.92
CA PRO A 7 -9.22 53.63 50.52
C PRO A 7 -9.82 52.60 49.54
N HIS A 8 -10.39 53.15 48.46
CA HIS A 8 -10.98 52.46 47.31
C HIS A 8 -9.97 51.57 46.56
N LEU A 9 -10.37 50.32 46.29
CA LEU A 9 -9.77 49.45 45.27
C LEU A 9 -10.24 49.90 43.87
N GLY A 10 -9.31 50.29 43.01
CA GLY A 10 -9.56 50.55 41.59
C GLY A 10 -9.79 49.26 40.79
N PRO A 11 -10.42 49.34 39.60
CA PRO A 11 -10.77 48.17 38.81
C PRO A 11 -9.54 47.52 38.17
N ASN A 12 -9.47 46.20 38.31
CA ASN A 12 -8.46 45.29 37.76
C ASN A 12 -8.44 45.33 36.22
N PRO A 13 -7.29 45.47 35.54
CA PRO A 13 -7.24 45.40 34.08
C PRO A 13 -7.68 44.01 33.60
N ALA A 14 -8.64 44.01 32.68
CA ALA A 14 -9.25 42.82 32.10
C ALA A 14 -8.19 41.85 31.57
N ARG A 15 -8.22 40.61 32.07
CA ARG A 15 -7.53 39.47 31.47
C ARG A 15 -8.13 39.25 30.08
N HIS A 16 -7.42 39.64 29.02
CA HIS A 16 -7.71 39.16 27.68
C HIS A 16 -7.50 37.64 27.65
N THR A 17 -8.58 36.88 27.70
CA THR A 17 -8.59 35.46 27.33
C THR A 17 -8.31 35.36 25.84
N PRO A 18 -7.27 34.63 25.38
CA PRO A 18 -7.08 34.39 23.96
C PRO A 18 -8.28 33.57 23.44
N GLY A 19 -9.05 34.15 22.54
CA GLY A 19 -10.17 33.48 21.90
C GLY A 19 -9.69 32.19 21.23
N ALA A 20 -10.33 31.07 21.58
CA ALA A 20 -10.18 29.82 20.86
C ALA A 20 -10.62 30.05 19.41
N THR A 21 -9.66 30.22 18.51
CA THR A 21 -9.92 30.30 17.08
C THR A 21 -10.41 28.93 16.63
N SER A 22 -11.71 28.82 16.38
CA SER A 22 -12.29 27.64 15.74
C SER A 22 -11.52 27.35 14.44
N PRO A 23 -11.25 26.08 14.08
CA PRO A 23 -10.65 25.80 12.78
C PRO A 23 -11.52 26.43 11.69
N PRO A 24 -10.94 27.02 10.63
CA PRO A 24 -11.75 27.64 9.59
C PRO A 24 -12.64 26.55 8.98
N ARG A 25 -13.96 26.81 8.94
CA ARG A 25 -14.99 25.87 8.46
C ARG A 25 -14.65 25.21 7.12
N ALA A 26 -13.83 25.86 6.29
CA ALA A 26 -13.29 25.34 5.04
C ALA A 26 -12.36 24.12 5.20
N LEU A 27 -11.50 24.07 6.23
CA LEU A 27 -10.60 22.93 6.47
C LEU A 27 -11.37 21.68 6.91
N LEU A 28 -12.41 21.86 7.74
CA LEU A 28 -13.30 20.77 8.14
C LEU A 28 -14.13 20.27 6.95
N ALA A 29 -14.65 21.17 6.11
CA ALA A 29 -15.39 20.81 4.91
C ALA A 29 -14.53 20.05 3.89
N VAL A 30 -13.27 20.44 3.70
CA VAL A 30 -12.32 19.71 2.83
C VAL A 30 -11.97 18.35 3.42
N ALA A 31 -11.75 18.25 4.74
CA ALA A 31 -11.47 16.97 5.39
C ALA A 31 -12.67 16.01 5.29
N VAL A 32 -13.89 16.49 5.53
CA VAL A 32 -15.12 15.71 5.37
C VAL A 32 -15.28 15.26 3.92
N LEU A 33 -15.10 16.16 2.94
CA LEU A 33 -15.16 15.83 1.52
C LEU A 33 -14.16 14.74 1.15
N LEU A 34 -12.89 14.87 1.59
CA LEU A 34 -11.85 13.87 1.36
C LEU A 34 -12.19 12.52 2.00
N CYS A 35 -12.74 12.52 3.22
CA CYS A 35 -13.20 11.30 3.88
C CYS A 35 -14.39 10.66 3.16
N THR A 36 -15.36 11.43 2.67
CA THR A 36 -16.48 10.91 1.87
C THR A 36 -16.03 10.36 0.52
N VAL A 37 -15.11 11.05 -0.18
CA VAL A 37 -14.55 10.58 -1.45
C VAL A 37 -13.74 9.30 -1.22
N LEU A 38 -12.92 9.26 -0.17
CA LEU A 38 -12.16 8.08 0.22
C LEU A 38 -13.08 6.90 0.59
N GLY A 39 -14.12 7.15 1.38
CA GLY A 39 -15.12 6.16 1.75
C GLY A 39 -15.86 5.60 0.53
N ALA A 40 -16.33 6.47 -0.37
CA ALA A 40 -17.02 6.08 -1.61
C ALA A 40 -16.11 5.25 -2.54
N LEU A 41 -14.84 5.63 -2.66
CA LEU A 41 -13.85 4.91 -3.48
C LEU A 41 -13.50 3.53 -2.90
N LEU A 42 -13.39 3.42 -1.57
CA LEU A 42 -13.15 2.14 -0.89
C LEU A 42 -14.35 1.20 -0.95
N THR A 43 -15.58 1.73 -0.96
CA THR A 43 -16.80 0.91 -1.14
C THR A 43 -17.06 0.51 -2.60
N ALA A 44 -16.51 1.26 -3.56
CA ALA A 44 -16.63 0.96 -5.00
C ALA A 44 -15.49 0.08 -5.53
N ALA A 45 -14.48 -0.23 -4.71
CA ALA A 45 -13.44 -1.18 -5.05
C ALA A 45 -14.02 -2.61 -5.00
N GLY A 46 -14.53 -3.08 -6.13
CA GLY A 46 -14.83 -4.50 -6.33
C GLY A 46 -13.57 -5.37 -6.16
N PRO A 47 -13.71 -6.71 -6.15
CA PRO A 47 -12.55 -7.61 -6.14
C PRO A 47 -11.60 -7.19 -7.25
N ALA A 48 -10.33 -6.96 -6.93
CA ALA A 48 -9.32 -6.63 -7.92
C ALA A 48 -9.34 -7.71 -9.00
N ALA A 49 -9.69 -7.32 -10.22
CA ALA A 49 -9.70 -8.23 -11.35
C ALA A 49 -8.26 -8.65 -11.62
N ALA A 50 -8.02 -9.95 -11.71
CA ALA A 50 -6.70 -10.53 -11.91
C ALA A 50 -5.98 -9.88 -13.12
N HIS A 51 -4.83 -9.27 -12.87
CA HIS A 51 -3.88 -8.83 -13.89
C HIS A 51 -3.37 -10.03 -14.68
N ALA A 52 -3.23 -9.92 -16.00
CA ALA A 52 -3.07 -11.04 -16.94
C ALA A 52 -4.24 -12.03 -17.00
N ALA A 53 -5.28 -11.65 -17.74
CA ALA A 53 -6.39 -12.52 -18.06
C ALA A 53 -6.00 -13.54 -19.16
N LEU A 54 -6.48 -14.77 -19.05
CA LEU A 54 -6.48 -15.72 -20.16
C LEU A 54 -7.49 -15.22 -21.21
N THR A 55 -7.00 -14.81 -22.38
CA THR A 55 -7.81 -14.27 -23.48
C THR A 55 -8.16 -15.30 -24.54
N GLY A 56 -7.46 -16.44 -24.56
CA GLY A 56 -7.75 -17.55 -25.46
C GLY A 56 -6.97 -18.81 -25.12
N SER A 57 -7.47 -19.95 -25.62
CA SER A 57 -6.79 -21.24 -25.53
C SER A 57 -7.04 -22.09 -26.77
N ASP A 58 -6.10 -22.97 -27.07
CA ASP A 58 -6.25 -24.04 -28.04
C ASP A 58 -5.71 -25.36 -27.45
N PRO A 59 -6.56 -26.38 -27.22
CA PRO A 59 -8.00 -26.39 -27.45
C PRO A 59 -8.76 -25.34 -26.63
N LYS A 60 -9.90 -24.90 -27.15
CA LYS A 60 -10.80 -24.00 -26.42
C LYS A 60 -11.33 -24.67 -25.14
N ASP A 61 -11.63 -23.85 -24.14
CA ASP A 61 -12.35 -24.34 -22.96
C ASP A 61 -13.67 -25.02 -23.36
N GLY A 62 -13.91 -26.20 -22.78
CA GLY A 62 -15.05 -27.07 -23.06
C GLY A 62 -15.00 -27.77 -24.42
N ALA A 63 -13.94 -27.60 -25.22
CA ALA A 63 -13.89 -28.18 -26.57
C ALA A 63 -13.84 -29.71 -26.53
N VAL A 64 -14.60 -30.35 -27.43
CA VAL A 64 -14.48 -31.79 -27.71
C VAL A 64 -13.77 -31.95 -29.06
N VAL A 65 -12.54 -32.49 -29.02
CA VAL A 65 -11.70 -32.70 -30.21
C VAL A 65 -11.72 -34.17 -30.61
N ALA A 66 -11.77 -34.44 -31.92
CA ALA A 66 -11.82 -35.81 -32.44
C ALA A 66 -10.51 -36.58 -32.22
N THR A 67 -9.38 -35.88 -32.20
CA THR A 67 -8.05 -36.47 -32.00
C THR A 67 -7.26 -35.66 -30.99
N ALA A 68 -6.41 -36.35 -30.22
CA ALA A 68 -5.55 -35.69 -29.24
C ALA A 68 -4.64 -34.65 -29.93
N PRO A 69 -4.64 -33.39 -29.47
CA PRO A 69 -3.78 -32.36 -30.06
C PRO A 69 -2.32 -32.64 -29.72
N LYS A 70 -1.40 -32.05 -30.50
CA LYS A 70 0.04 -32.18 -30.23
C LYS A 70 0.52 -31.28 -29.09
N GLU A 71 -0.17 -30.17 -28.88
CA GLU A 71 0.14 -29.16 -27.87
C GLU A 71 -1.14 -28.56 -27.31
N VAL A 72 -1.02 -27.96 -26.12
CA VAL A 72 -2.02 -27.02 -25.58
C VAL A 72 -1.38 -25.65 -25.54
N SER A 73 -2.06 -24.64 -26.07
CA SER A 73 -1.60 -23.25 -26.05
C SER A 73 -2.57 -22.31 -25.34
N LEU A 74 -2.01 -21.33 -24.63
CA LEU A 74 -2.70 -20.33 -23.83
C LEU A 74 -2.26 -18.94 -24.27
N THR A 75 -3.23 -18.04 -24.47
CA THR A 75 -3.00 -16.63 -24.82
C THR A 75 -3.47 -15.74 -23.68
N PHE A 76 -2.66 -14.73 -23.34
CA PHE A 76 -2.88 -13.85 -22.20
C PHE A 76 -2.99 -12.38 -22.62
N SER A 77 -3.63 -11.55 -21.80
CA SER A 77 -3.77 -10.10 -22.06
C SER A 77 -2.47 -9.31 -21.89
N GLU A 78 -1.50 -9.86 -21.17
CA GLU A 78 -0.18 -9.27 -20.94
C GLU A 78 0.88 -10.34 -20.68
N GLN A 79 2.15 -9.93 -20.66
CA GLN A 79 3.28 -10.83 -20.48
C GLN A 79 3.34 -11.35 -19.03
N ILE A 80 3.54 -12.65 -18.89
CA ILE A 80 3.59 -13.34 -17.59
C ILE A 80 4.88 -14.15 -17.47
N ALA A 81 5.41 -14.23 -16.25
CA ALA A 81 6.53 -15.10 -15.94
C ALA A 81 6.03 -16.54 -15.77
N MET A 82 6.48 -17.41 -16.68
CA MET A 82 6.20 -18.85 -16.68
C MET A 82 7.40 -19.65 -16.15
N GLY A 83 7.13 -20.61 -15.27
CA GLY A 83 8.06 -21.67 -14.88
C GLY A 83 7.81 -22.98 -15.64
N LYS A 84 8.66 -23.98 -15.40
CA LYS A 84 8.56 -25.30 -16.06
C LYS A 84 7.23 -26.03 -15.79
N ASP A 85 6.66 -25.83 -14.60
CA ASP A 85 5.37 -26.42 -14.19
C ASP A 85 4.21 -25.42 -14.19
N SER A 86 4.35 -24.27 -14.85
CA SER A 86 3.31 -23.25 -14.93
C SER A 86 2.08 -23.67 -15.73
N ILE A 87 2.21 -24.66 -16.62
CA ILE A 87 1.09 -25.28 -17.32
C ILE A 87 1.16 -26.78 -17.06
N ARG A 88 0.06 -27.35 -16.58
CA ARG A 88 -0.10 -28.79 -16.34
C ARG A 88 -1.34 -29.27 -17.07
N VAL A 89 -1.19 -30.33 -17.86
CA VAL A 89 -2.31 -30.99 -18.50
C VAL A 89 -2.47 -32.35 -17.84
N LEU A 90 -3.61 -32.56 -17.20
CA LEU A 90 -3.97 -33.79 -16.51
C LEU A 90 -4.97 -34.56 -17.35
N GLY A 91 -4.74 -35.85 -17.52
CA GLY A 91 -5.67 -36.75 -18.19
C GLY A 91 -6.85 -37.17 -17.31
N PRO A 92 -7.76 -38.00 -17.85
CA PRO A 92 -8.99 -38.40 -17.17
C PRO A 92 -8.76 -39.12 -15.83
N GLY A 93 -7.63 -39.83 -15.68
CA GLY A 93 -7.23 -40.50 -14.45
C GLY A 93 -6.38 -39.65 -13.50
N GLY A 94 -6.18 -38.36 -13.80
CA GLY A 94 -5.31 -37.46 -13.02
C GLY A 94 -3.82 -37.58 -13.33
N GLU A 95 -3.43 -38.43 -14.27
CA GLU A 95 -2.06 -38.57 -14.72
C GLU A 95 -1.60 -37.36 -15.56
N ARG A 96 -0.31 -37.04 -15.51
CA ARG A 96 0.23 -35.93 -16.30
C ARG A 96 0.33 -36.31 -17.79
N ALA A 97 -0.40 -35.59 -18.62
CA ALA A 97 -0.49 -35.77 -20.07
C ALA A 97 0.52 -34.91 -20.86
N ASP A 98 1.16 -33.93 -20.22
CA ASP A 98 2.14 -33.04 -20.85
C ASP A 98 3.62 -33.44 -20.63
N ARG A 99 4.51 -32.75 -21.34
CA ARG A 99 5.98 -32.93 -21.29
C ARG A 99 6.72 -31.97 -20.34
N ALA A 100 6.00 -31.22 -19.49
CA ALA A 100 6.56 -30.33 -18.47
C ALA A 100 7.53 -29.24 -18.99
N THR A 101 7.36 -28.86 -20.26
CA THR A 101 8.22 -27.89 -20.92
C THR A 101 7.35 -26.82 -21.57
N VAL A 102 7.30 -25.64 -20.93
CA VAL A 102 6.58 -24.48 -21.46
C VAL A 102 7.45 -23.79 -22.51
N ARG A 103 6.87 -23.55 -23.70
CA ARG A 103 7.47 -22.79 -24.80
C ARG A 103 6.82 -21.42 -24.87
N ASP A 104 7.64 -20.37 -24.93
CA ASP A 104 7.18 -19.01 -25.24
C ASP A 104 7.02 -18.87 -26.76
N LEU A 105 5.78 -18.66 -27.21
CA LEU A 105 5.40 -18.48 -28.60
C LEU A 105 4.93 -17.05 -28.87
N SER A 106 5.26 -16.11 -27.99
CA SER A 106 4.82 -14.72 -28.07
C SER A 106 5.44 -14.03 -29.28
N GLN A 107 4.59 -13.51 -30.17
CA GLN A 107 4.98 -12.80 -31.40
C GLN A 107 3.99 -11.66 -31.68
N ASP A 108 4.48 -10.57 -32.27
CA ASP A 108 3.66 -9.44 -32.75
C ASP A 108 2.67 -8.86 -31.73
N GLY A 109 3.07 -8.83 -30.45
CA GLY A 109 2.24 -8.31 -29.35
C GLY A 109 1.19 -9.29 -28.82
N THR A 110 1.09 -10.49 -29.39
CA THR A 110 0.28 -11.60 -28.84
C THR A 110 1.12 -12.37 -27.83
N VAL A 111 0.68 -12.42 -26.58
CA VAL A 111 1.36 -13.17 -25.52
C VAL A 111 0.81 -14.59 -25.50
N ARG A 112 1.62 -15.56 -25.94
CA ARG A 112 1.17 -16.96 -26.08
C ARG A 112 2.22 -17.93 -25.58
N TYR A 113 1.78 -18.91 -24.80
CA TYR A 113 2.61 -20.00 -24.28
C TYR A 113 2.01 -21.34 -24.66
N ALA A 114 2.85 -22.35 -24.88
CA ALA A 114 2.39 -23.70 -25.20
C ALA A 114 3.14 -24.77 -24.40
N VAL A 115 2.49 -25.92 -24.22
CA VAL A 115 3.10 -27.14 -23.70
C VAL A 115 2.79 -28.31 -24.63
N ASP A 116 3.80 -29.13 -24.89
CA ASP A 116 3.65 -30.31 -25.74
C ASP A 116 2.98 -31.46 -24.97
N LEU A 117 2.04 -32.12 -25.64
CA LEU A 117 1.38 -33.30 -25.11
C LEU A 117 2.20 -34.57 -25.40
N ARG A 118 2.00 -35.59 -24.57
CA ARG A 118 2.53 -36.93 -24.81
C ARG A 118 1.78 -37.58 -25.98
N THR A 119 2.42 -38.54 -26.62
CA THR A 119 1.80 -39.34 -27.69
C THR A 119 0.99 -40.49 -27.10
N GLY A 120 -0.10 -40.90 -27.75
CA GLY A 120 -0.92 -42.05 -27.31
C GLY A 120 -1.83 -41.72 -26.13
N LEU A 121 -2.33 -40.48 -26.05
CA LEU A 121 -3.33 -40.07 -25.07
C LEU A 121 -4.66 -40.81 -25.32
N SER A 122 -5.31 -41.23 -24.24
CA SER A 122 -6.62 -41.89 -24.27
C SER A 122 -7.75 -40.89 -24.53
N ASP A 123 -8.91 -41.40 -24.92
CA ASP A 123 -10.13 -40.59 -24.96
C ASP A 123 -10.57 -40.23 -23.53
N GLY A 124 -11.25 -39.09 -23.37
CA GLY A 124 -11.78 -38.59 -22.10
C GLY A 124 -11.52 -37.10 -21.85
N THR A 125 -11.93 -36.61 -20.68
CA THR A 125 -11.75 -35.20 -20.28
C THR A 125 -10.37 -34.94 -19.70
N TYR A 126 -9.68 -33.98 -20.29
CA TYR A 126 -8.40 -33.43 -19.86
C TYR A 126 -8.62 -32.12 -19.10
N THR A 127 -7.85 -31.92 -18.04
CA THR A 127 -7.85 -30.68 -17.26
C THR A 127 -6.55 -29.92 -17.49
N VAL A 128 -6.66 -28.69 -17.98
CA VAL A 128 -5.53 -27.78 -18.16
C VAL A 128 -5.53 -26.83 -16.97
N ALA A 129 -4.53 -27.00 -16.09
CA ALA A 129 -4.27 -26.11 -14.96
C ALA A 129 -3.10 -25.20 -15.31
N TRP A 130 -3.21 -23.90 -15.02
CA TRP A 130 -2.11 -22.98 -15.19
C TRP A 130 -1.93 -22.06 -13.98
N GLN A 131 -0.68 -21.68 -13.74
CA GLN A 131 -0.27 -20.75 -12.69
C GLN A 131 0.96 -19.97 -13.18
N ALA A 132 0.88 -18.65 -13.10
CA ALA A 132 1.91 -17.75 -13.56
C ALA A 132 2.01 -16.53 -12.65
N VAL A 133 2.99 -15.67 -12.90
CA VAL A 133 3.11 -14.37 -12.23
C VAL A 133 3.02 -13.28 -13.27
N SER A 134 2.08 -12.36 -13.14
CA SER A 134 1.90 -11.21 -14.04
C SER A 134 3.07 -10.23 -13.97
N ALA A 135 3.16 -9.31 -14.93
CA ALA A 135 4.26 -8.35 -15.03
C ALA A 135 4.34 -7.37 -13.84
N ASP A 136 3.26 -7.24 -13.06
CA ASP A 136 3.17 -6.46 -11.81
C ASP A 136 3.46 -7.29 -10.55
N SER A 137 4.00 -8.51 -10.72
CA SER A 137 4.41 -9.42 -9.66
C SER A 137 3.27 -10.09 -8.87
N HIS A 138 2.00 -10.03 -9.32
CA HIS A 138 0.91 -10.81 -8.73
C HIS A 138 0.82 -12.24 -9.32
N PRO A 139 0.56 -13.26 -8.49
CA PRO A 139 0.25 -14.60 -8.97
C PRO A 139 -1.12 -14.61 -9.63
N VAL A 140 -1.21 -15.30 -10.76
CA VAL A 140 -2.46 -15.62 -11.43
C VAL A 140 -2.53 -17.10 -11.70
N SER A 141 -3.74 -17.63 -11.61
CA SER A 141 -3.98 -19.04 -11.88
C SER A 141 -5.38 -19.23 -12.46
N GLY A 142 -5.54 -20.33 -13.15
CA GLY A 142 -6.82 -20.73 -13.71
C GLY A 142 -6.78 -22.17 -14.14
N ALA A 143 -7.96 -22.68 -14.46
CA ALA A 143 -8.10 -24.01 -14.99
C ALA A 143 -9.28 -24.10 -15.93
N PHE A 144 -9.17 -24.97 -16.92
CA PHE A 144 -10.25 -25.28 -17.84
C PHE A 144 -10.14 -26.73 -18.30
N THR A 145 -11.15 -27.22 -19.02
CA THR A 145 -11.17 -28.60 -19.50
C THR A 145 -11.37 -28.68 -21.00
N PHE A 146 -10.87 -29.73 -21.62
CA PHE A 146 -11.22 -30.14 -22.99
C PHE A 146 -11.34 -31.67 -23.04
N SER A 147 -12.03 -32.23 -24.02
CA SER A 147 -12.20 -33.68 -24.14
C SER A 147 -11.66 -34.20 -25.47
N VAL A 148 -10.99 -35.35 -25.44
CA VAL A 148 -10.59 -36.09 -26.65
C VAL A 148 -11.59 -37.21 -26.89
N GLY A 149 -12.17 -37.27 -28.09
CA GLY A 149 -13.19 -38.25 -28.45
C GLY A 149 -14.56 -37.93 -27.81
N ALA A 150 -14.70 -38.21 -26.51
CA ALA A 150 -15.90 -37.94 -25.73
C ALA A 150 -15.56 -37.50 -24.30
N PRO A 151 -16.41 -36.68 -23.64
CA PRO A 151 -16.23 -36.33 -22.22
C PRO A 151 -16.28 -37.56 -21.31
N SER A 152 -15.42 -37.62 -20.30
CA SER A 152 -15.47 -38.63 -19.23
C SER A 152 -16.52 -38.28 -18.17
N GLU A 153 -17.04 -39.29 -17.47
CA GLU A 153 -18.02 -39.10 -16.37
C GLU A 153 -17.44 -38.34 -15.16
N THR A 154 -16.12 -38.34 -15.02
CA THR A 154 -15.39 -37.64 -13.96
C THR A 154 -14.37 -36.66 -14.55
N SER A 155 -14.27 -35.47 -13.96
CA SER A 155 -13.23 -34.47 -14.22
C SER A 155 -12.35 -34.30 -12.98
N VAL A 156 -11.06 -34.02 -13.17
CA VAL A 156 -10.13 -33.76 -12.06
C VAL A 156 -10.44 -32.39 -11.46
N SER A 157 -10.93 -32.36 -10.22
CA SER A 157 -11.04 -31.12 -9.45
C SER A 157 -9.66 -30.68 -8.97
N LEU A 158 -9.23 -29.48 -9.34
CA LEU A 158 -8.00 -28.91 -8.80
C LEU A 158 -8.27 -28.31 -7.41
N PRO A 159 -7.32 -28.43 -6.47
CA PRO A 159 -7.40 -27.71 -5.22
C PRO A 159 -7.55 -26.20 -5.49
N SER A 160 -8.53 -25.57 -4.84
CA SER A 160 -8.86 -24.14 -4.96
C SER A 160 -7.85 -23.25 -4.22
N GLY A 161 -6.55 -23.55 -4.32
CA GLY A 161 -5.51 -22.72 -3.74
C GLY A 161 -5.45 -21.38 -4.44
N GLU A 162 -5.91 -20.31 -3.79
CA GLU A 162 -5.80 -18.94 -4.27
C GLU A 162 -4.33 -18.49 -4.20
N ALA A 163 -3.56 -18.81 -5.24
CA ALA A 163 -2.25 -18.19 -5.43
C ALA A 163 -2.43 -16.66 -5.43
N GLY A 164 -1.65 -15.95 -4.61
CA GLY A 164 -1.78 -14.51 -4.43
C GLY A 164 -2.92 -14.05 -3.51
N GLY A 165 -3.83 -14.94 -3.11
CA GLY A 165 -4.96 -14.64 -2.22
C GLY A 165 -4.69 -14.93 -0.74
N GLY A 166 -5.73 -14.78 0.07
CA GLY A 166 -5.72 -15.09 1.50
C GLY A 166 -4.74 -14.25 2.36
N ALA A 167 -4.37 -14.80 3.51
CA ALA A 167 -3.53 -14.10 4.51
C ALA A 167 -2.12 -13.82 4.00
N VAL A 168 -1.55 -14.71 3.18
CA VAL A 168 -0.22 -14.51 2.58
C VAL A 168 -0.22 -13.33 1.60
N GLY A 169 -1.24 -13.23 0.74
CA GLY A 169 -1.42 -12.09 -0.15
C GLY A 169 -1.50 -10.76 0.60
N LEU A 170 -2.34 -10.69 1.64
CA LEU A 170 -2.47 -9.51 2.49
C LEU A 170 -1.14 -9.11 3.15
N LEU A 171 -0.39 -10.06 3.71
CA LEU A 171 0.91 -9.79 4.32
C LEU A 171 1.94 -9.31 3.29
N TYR A 172 1.92 -9.90 2.09
CA TYR A 172 2.79 -9.48 0.99
C TYR A 172 2.50 -8.04 0.57
N ASP A 173 1.22 -7.67 0.47
CA ASP A 173 0.78 -6.32 0.14
C ASP A 173 1.17 -5.30 1.22
N ILE A 174 0.96 -5.64 2.50
CA ILE A 174 1.40 -4.81 3.63
C ILE A 174 2.90 -4.59 3.56
N ALA A 175 3.69 -5.63 3.31
CA ALA A 175 5.14 -5.52 3.17
C ALA A 175 5.53 -4.65 1.96
N ARG A 176 4.82 -4.78 0.83
CA ARG A 176 5.03 -3.95 -0.37
C ARG A 176 4.82 -2.46 -0.06
N TYR A 177 3.70 -2.08 0.56
CA TYR A 177 3.45 -0.68 0.91
C TYR A 177 4.37 -0.15 2.01
N ALA A 178 4.77 -1.00 2.96
CA ALA A 178 5.79 -0.68 3.95
C ALA A 178 7.14 -0.40 3.27
N ALA A 179 7.50 -1.13 2.21
CA ALA A 179 8.71 -0.88 1.44
C ALA A 179 8.68 0.48 0.72
N TYR A 180 7.59 0.82 0.01
CA TYR A 180 7.46 2.16 -0.61
C TYR A 180 7.52 3.28 0.44
N THR A 181 6.89 3.09 1.60
CA THR A 181 6.92 4.04 2.72
C THR A 181 8.35 4.19 3.25
N GLY A 182 9.04 3.08 3.52
CA GLY A 182 10.41 3.07 4.01
C GLY A 182 11.38 3.77 3.05
N PHE A 183 11.25 3.51 1.75
CA PHE A 183 12.02 4.18 0.71
C PHE A 183 11.77 5.68 0.66
N THR A 184 10.50 6.09 0.63
CA THR A 184 10.08 7.48 0.61
C THR A 184 10.64 8.25 1.80
N LEU A 185 10.49 7.71 3.01
CA LEU A 185 11.00 8.33 4.23
C LEU A 185 12.53 8.39 4.26
N MET A 186 13.22 7.29 3.93
CA MET A 186 14.67 7.21 3.95
C MET A 186 15.30 8.19 2.94
N VAL A 187 14.93 8.06 1.66
CA VAL A 187 15.53 8.84 0.57
C VAL A 187 15.07 10.30 0.64
N GLY A 188 13.78 10.54 0.86
CA GLY A 188 13.24 11.90 0.91
C GLY A 188 13.75 12.71 2.11
N ALA A 189 13.83 12.12 3.30
CA ALA A 189 14.38 12.82 4.46
C ALA A 189 15.90 13.05 4.33
N ALA A 190 16.65 12.08 3.77
CA ALA A 190 18.07 12.28 3.48
C ALA A 190 18.29 13.40 2.44
N ALA A 191 17.51 13.42 1.35
CA ALA A 191 17.53 14.47 0.35
C ALA A 191 17.17 15.84 0.93
N PHE A 192 16.17 15.91 1.80
CA PHE A 192 15.80 17.14 2.51
C PHE A 192 16.97 17.67 3.36
N ILE A 193 17.65 16.80 4.12
CA ILE A 193 18.82 17.18 4.93
C ILE A 193 19.96 17.69 4.03
N LEU A 194 20.30 16.95 2.97
CA LEU A 194 21.44 17.27 2.11
C LEU A 194 21.21 18.52 1.25
N LEU A 195 20.02 18.67 0.68
CA LEU A 195 19.70 19.72 -0.30
C LEU A 195 19.07 20.97 0.33
N CYS A 196 18.28 20.81 1.39
CA CYS A 196 17.47 21.89 1.95
C CYS A 196 18.01 22.38 3.30
N TRP A 197 18.32 21.45 4.22
CA TRP A 197 18.65 21.78 5.61
C TRP A 197 19.78 20.93 6.21
N ARG A 198 21.03 21.26 5.86
CA ARG A 198 22.23 20.51 6.29
C ARG A 198 22.37 20.39 7.81
N ARG A 199 22.06 21.45 8.55
CA ARG A 199 22.02 21.44 10.03
C ARG A 199 21.00 20.44 10.58
N GLY A 200 19.99 20.06 9.81
CA GLY A 200 19.05 19.00 10.14
C GLY A 200 19.71 17.65 10.42
N ALA A 201 20.96 17.42 9.96
CA ALA A 201 21.72 16.20 10.24
C ALA A 201 22.00 16.00 11.74
N SER A 202 22.04 17.06 12.57
CA SER A 202 22.20 16.95 14.04
C SER A 202 20.85 16.80 14.77
N VAL A 203 19.73 16.92 14.07
CA VAL A 203 18.38 16.86 14.68
C VAL A 203 17.96 15.41 14.85
N ARG A 204 18.01 14.89 16.09
CA ARG A 204 17.65 13.48 16.42
C ARG A 204 16.31 13.00 15.82
N PRO A 205 15.21 13.78 15.85
CA PRO A 205 13.98 13.39 15.17
C PRO A 205 14.14 13.09 13.67
N LEU A 206 14.98 13.84 12.94
CA LEU A 206 15.24 13.60 11.52
C LEU A 206 16.16 12.41 11.30
N GLN A 207 17.16 12.21 12.17
CA GLN A 207 18.00 11.00 12.15
C GLN A 207 17.14 9.73 12.32
N ARG A 208 16.23 9.75 13.29
CA ARG A 208 15.28 8.66 13.54
C ARG A 208 14.35 8.44 12.35
N LEU A 209 13.89 9.50 11.69
CA LEU A 209 13.03 9.37 10.50
C LEU A 209 13.73 8.62 9.36
N VAL A 210 14.99 8.97 9.06
CA VAL A 210 15.81 8.26 8.06
C VAL A 210 16.07 6.82 8.49
N ALA A 211 16.44 6.60 9.75
CA ALA A 211 16.72 5.26 10.28
C ALA A 211 15.46 4.37 10.27
N TYR A 212 14.30 4.87 10.68
CA TYR A 212 13.03 4.15 10.60
C TYR A 212 12.66 3.85 9.15
N GLY A 213 12.89 4.77 8.21
CA GLY A 213 12.72 4.51 6.79
C GLY A 213 13.58 3.33 6.31
N TRP A 214 14.87 3.33 6.66
CA TRP A 214 15.80 2.25 6.31
C TRP A 214 15.41 0.90 6.95
N VAL A 215 15.10 0.88 8.25
CA VAL A 215 14.68 -0.34 8.96
C VAL A 215 13.39 -0.89 8.36
N THR A 216 12.40 -0.03 8.10
CA THR A 216 11.11 -0.42 7.51
C THR A 216 11.31 -1.03 6.13
N LEU A 217 12.11 -0.37 5.27
CA LEU A 217 12.41 -0.86 3.93
C LEU A 217 13.16 -2.20 3.97
N THR A 218 14.11 -2.36 4.89
CA THR A 218 14.88 -3.60 5.05
C THR A 218 14.00 -4.75 5.53
N ALA A 219 13.24 -4.53 6.60
CA ALA A 219 12.32 -5.52 7.16
C ALA A 219 11.24 -5.92 6.16
N ALA A 220 10.65 -4.95 5.44
CA ALA A 220 9.68 -5.20 4.39
C ALA A 220 10.28 -6.01 3.23
N THR A 221 11.51 -5.71 2.82
CA THR A 221 12.20 -6.45 1.74
C THR A 221 12.48 -7.89 2.14
N LEU A 222 12.91 -8.12 3.39
CA LEU A 222 13.08 -9.47 3.94
C LEU A 222 11.75 -10.23 4.01
N ALA A 223 10.69 -9.58 4.50
CA ALA A 223 9.36 -10.16 4.57
C ALA A 223 8.85 -10.55 3.17
N MET A 224 8.97 -9.67 2.18
CA MET A 224 8.61 -9.99 0.79
C MET A 224 9.42 -11.15 0.21
N LEU A 225 10.72 -11.25 0.54
CA LEU A 225 11.56 -12.35 0.06
C LEU A 225 11.11 -13.69 0.65
N LEU A 226 10.81 -13.73 1.95
CA LEU A 226 10.33 -14.92 2.66
C LEU A 226 8.91 -15.32 2.22
N LEU A 227 8.02 -14.36 2.06
CA LEU A 227 6.63 -14.59 1.65
C LEU A 227 6.51 -14.94 0.17
N ARG A 228 7.55 -14.71 -0.66
CA ARG A 228 7.45 -14.90 -2.12
C ARG A 228 7.07 -16.32 -2.52
N GLY A 229 7.70 -17.32 -1.90
CA GLY A 229 7.44 -18.75 -2.16
C GLY A 229 5.97 -19.15 -1.94
N PRO A 230 5.41 -18.97 -0.73
CA PRO A 230 4.01 -19.28 -0.46
C PRO A 230 3.05 -18.40 -1.26
N TYR A 231 3.40 -17.13 -1.48
CA TYR A 231 2.59 -16.19 -2.26
C TYR A 231 2.37 -16.70 -3.69
N THR A 232 3.40 -17.24 -4.34
CA THR A 232 3.32 -17.72 -5.73
C THR A 232 2.92 -19.19 -5.88
N ARG A 233 2.70 -19.96 -4.80
CA ARG A 233 2.40 -21.40 -4.88
C ARG A 233 1.13 -21.79 -4.14
N SER A 234 1.24 -21.98 -2.82
CA SER A 234 0.24 -22.64 -1.99
C SER A 234 -0.73 -21.71 -1.27
N GLY A 235 -0.34 -20.44 -1.07
CA GLY A 235 -1.07 -19.50 -0.20
C GLY A 235 -0.99 -19.81 1.30
N GLY A 236 -0.25 -20.87 1.71
CA GLY A 236 -0.13 -21.30 3.10
C GLY A 236 0.96 -20.56 3.87
N LEU A 237 0.64 -20.05 5.08
CA LEU A 237 1.63 -19.39 5.95
C LEU A 237 2.69 -20.35 6.52
N SER A 238 2.34 -21.63 6.67
CA SER A 238 3.27 -22.69 7.12
C SER A 238 4.48 -22.82 6.21
N ASP A 239 4.30 -22.55 4.92
CA ASP A 239 5.30 -22.80 3.89
C ASP A 239 6.39 -21.72 3.87
N VAL A 240 6.22 -20.64 4.66
CA VAL A 240 7.29 -19.67 4.94
C VAL A 240 8.47 -20.35 5.64
N PHE A 241 8.21 -21.39 6.43
CA PHE A 241 9.25 -22.14 7.14
C PHE A 241 9.92 -23.21 6.26
N ASP A 242 9.36 -23.50 5.08
CA ASP A 242 9.96 -24.42 4.11
C ASP A 242 10.92 -23.68 3.18
N LEU A 243 12.20 -23.70 3.55
CA LEU A 243 13.27 -23.06 2.78
C LEU A 243 13.69 -23.85 1.53
N SER A 244 13.13 -25.03 1.28
CA SER A 244 13.47 -25.84 0.10
C SER A 244 13.14 -25.13 -1.23
N GLY A 245 12.13 -24.25 -1.22
CA GLY A 245 11.74 -23.44 -2.37
C GLY A 245 12.52 -22.12 -2.54
N LEU A 246 13.41 -21.77 -1.60
CA LEU A 246 14.13 -20.50 -1.64
C LEU A 246 15.05 -20.37 -2.86
N PRO A 247 15.78 -21.40 -3.33
CA PRO A 247 16.59 -21.31 -4.54
C PRO A 247 15.78 -20.87 -5.77
N ALA A 248 14.59 -21.45 -5.97
CA ALA A 248 13.71 -21.08 -7.08
C ALA A 248 13.22 -19.63 -6.97
N VAL A 249 13.00 -19.13 -5.74
CA VAL A 249 12.67 -17.71 -5.52
C VAL A 249 13.86 -16.81 -5.89
N LEU A 250 15.08 -17.16 -5.48
CA LEU A 250 16.29 -16.35 -5.73
C LEU A 250 16.67 -16.30 -7.22
N GLU A 251 16.42 -17.38 -7.96
CA GLU A 251 16.62 -17.44 -9.41
C GLU A 251 15.56 -16.63 -10.18
N SER A 252 14.41 -16.34 -9.56
CA SER A 252 13.39 -15.50 -10.17
C SER A 252 13.85 -14.04 -10.30
N ARG A 253 13.35 -13.34 -11.32
CA ARG A 253 13.63 -11.90 -11.54
C ARG A 253 13.30 -11.05 -10.31
N THR A 254 12.15 -11.29 -9.70
CA THR A 254 11.70 -10.58 -8.50
C THR A 254 12.59 -10.90 -7.30
N GLY A 255 12.99 -12.16 -7.11
CA GLY A 255 13.91 -12.53 -6.04
C GLY A 255 15.28 -11.87 -6.20
N ALA A 256 15.85 -11.89 -7.40
CA ALA A 256 17.10 -11.20 -7.73
C ALA A 256 17.01 -9.69 -7.47
N ALA A 257 15.87 -9.05 -7.77
CA ALA A 257 15.65 -7.64 -7.48
C ALA A 257 15.55 -7.35 -5.98
N LEU A 258 14.88 -8.21 -5.20
CA LEU A 258 14.80 -8.09 -3.73
C LEU A 258 16.17 -8.28 -3.07
N VAL A 259 16.97 -9.24 -3.52
CA VAL A 259 18.35 -9.45 -3.03
C VAL A 259 19.24 -8.26 -3.38
N SER A 260 19.15 -7.77 -4.62
CA SER A 260 19.87 -6.58 -5.07
C SER A 260 19.50 -5.35 -4.20
N ARG A 261 18.22 -5.20 -3.84
CA ARG A 261 17.75 -4.17 -2.90
C ARG A 261 18.38 -4.31 -1.52
N LEU A 262 18.49 -5.53 -0.98
CA LEU A 262 19.16 -5.77 0.32
C LEU A 262 20.64 -5.39 0.29
N LEU A 263 21.37 -5.71 -0.78
CA LEU A 263 22.77 -5.30 -0.96
C LEU A 263 22.90 -3.78 -1.01
N LEU A 264 22.02 -3.11 -1.76
CA LEU A 264 21.99 -1.65 -1.85
C LEU A 264 21.58 -0.99 -0.52
N LEU A 265 20.74 -1.63 0.29
CA LEU A 265 20.42 -1.18 1.65
C LEU A 265 21.60 -1.33 2.60
N GLY A 266 22.41 -2.38 2.42
CA GLY A 266 23.72 -2.51 3.07
C GLY A 266 24.61 -1.30 2.75
N ALA A 267 24.75 -0.95 1.47
CA ALA A 267 25.49 0.25 1.05
C ALA A 267 24.86 1.54 1.63
N ALA A 268 23.53 1.67 1.58
CA ALA A 268 22.81 2.83 2.13
C ALA A 268 23.08 3.02 3.63
N SER A 269 23.22 1.94 4.40
CA SER A 269 23.53 2.00 5.84
C SER A 269 24.87 2.68 6.11
N LEU A 270 25.88 2.46 5.25
CA LEU A 270 27.18 3.13 5.33
C LEU A 270 27.04 4.64 5.07
N PHE A 271 26.27 5.03 4.05
CA PHE A 271 25.99 6.44 3.78
C PHE A 271 25.25 7.11 4.93
N ILE A 272 24.25 6.45 5.51
CA ILE A 272 23.50 6.95 6.68
C ILE A 272 24.44 7.11 7.89
N ALA A 273 25.31 6.13 8.15
CA ALA A 273 26.28 6.17 9.22
C ALA A 273 27.29 7.33 9.05
N VAL A 274 27.78 7.55 7.83
CA VAL A 274 28.68 8.69 7.53
C VAL A 274 27.95 10.03 7.62
N LEU A 275 26.72 10.12 7.10
CA LEU A 275 25.89 11.32 7.13
C LEU A 275 25.67 11.80 8.57
N PHE A 276 25.33 10.92 9.50
CA PHE A 276 25.07 11.31 10.89
C PHE A 276 26.32 11.27 11.79
N GLY A 277 27.27 10.37 11.52
CA GLY A 277 28.52 10.25 12.28
C GLY A 277 29.46 11.43 12.09
N SER A 278 29.54 11.99 10.87
CA SER A 278 30.35 13.19 10.59
C SER A 278 29.86 14.42 11.36
N TYR A 279 28.54 14.61 11.46
CA TYR A 279 27.95 15.74 12.20
C TYR A 279 28.00 15.55 13.72
N ALA A 280 27.79 14.33 14.22
CA ALA A 280 27.92 14.03 15.65
C ALA A 280 29.35 14.27 16.17
N LYS A 281 30.36 14.03 15.33
CA LYS A 281 31.76 14.33 15.65
C LYS A 281 32.02 15.83 15.75
N GLN A 282 31.35 16.63 14.93
CA GLN A 282 31.49 18.10 14.89
C GLN A 282 30.85 18.76 16.12
N GLU A 283 29.66 18.29 16.53
CA GLU A 283 28.97 18.77 17.74
C GLU A 283 29.75 18.47 19.02
N ARG A 284 30.44 17.33 19.09
CA ARG A 284 31.32 16.96 20.21
C ARG A 284 32.61 17.76 20.27
N ALA A 285 33.10 18.23 19.13
CA ALA A 285 34.42 18.81 19.08
C ALA A 285 34.43 20.28 19.51
N GLY A 286 33.35 21.06 19.31
CA GLY A 286 33.20 22.43 19.87
C GLY A 286 34.26 23.48 19.45
N LEU A 287 35.27 23.08 18.70
CA LEU A 287 36.39 23.88 18.22
C LEU A 287 35.99 24.75 17.01
N PRO A 288 36.42 26.02 16.96
CA PRO A 288 36.34 26.86 15.78
C PRO A 288 37.08 26.19 14.62
N GLY A 289 36.42 26.13 13.46
CA GLY A 289 36.90 25.33 12.33
C GLY A 289 38.31 25.72 11.87
N LEU A 290 39.21 24.75 11.83
CA LEU A 290 40.55 24.93 11.29
C LEU A 290 40.47 25.30 9.78
N PRO A 291 41.40 26.10 9.24
CA PRO A 291 41.47 26.36 7.81
C PRO A 291 41.53 25.04 7.03
N GLY A 292 40.51 24.77 6.20
CA GLY A 292 40.39 23.53 5.40
C GLY A 292 39.26 22.58 5.82
N GLU A 293 38.68 22.70 7.02
CA GLU A 293 37.55 21.85 7.44
C GLU A 293 36.27 22.15 6.65
N ALA A 294 36.04 23.43 6.32
CA ALA A 294 34.91 23.84 5.48
C ALA A 294 34.98 23.26 4.05
N ALA A 295 36.19 23.11 3.50
CA ALA A 295 36.40 22.49 2.18
C ALA A 295 36.15 20.98 2.26
N ARG A 296 36.76 20.29 3.23
CA ARG A 296 36.51 18.85 3.48
C ARG A 296 35.04 18.54 3.74
N GLN A 297 34.31 19.42 4.43
CA GLN A 297 32.88 19.26 4.68
C GLN A 297 32.04 19.44 3.42
N LYS A 298 32.42 20.37 2.53
CA LYS A 298 31.78 20.52 1.20
C LYS A 298 32.00 19.26 0.36
N ASP A 299 33.24 18.76 0.30
CA ASP A 299 33.59 17.55 -0.47
C ASP A 299 32.87 16.31 0.05
N LEU A 300 32.81 16.14 1.38
CA LEU A 300 32.05 15.06 2.00
C LEU A 300 30.56 15.15 1.68
N THR A 301 29.96 16.34 1.75
CA THR A 301 28.54 16.50 1.40
C THR A 301 28.26 16.27 -0.08
N PHE A 302 29.19 16.66 -0.95
CA PHE A 302 29.09 16.38 -2.38
C PHE A 302 29.18 14.88 -2.65
N GLY A 303 30.16 14.18 -2.04
CA GLY A 303 30.30 12.73 -2.15
C GLY A 303 29.09 11.97 -1.61
N LEU A 304 28.53 12.39 -0.46
CA LEU A 304 27.29 11.83 0.10
C LEU A 304 26.09 12.08 -0.81
N ALA A 305 25.98 13.26 -1.43
CA ALA A 305 24.89 13.57 -2.35
C ALA A 305 24.98 12.74 -3.63
N VAL A 306 26.15 12.66 -4.27
CA VAL A 306 26.36 11.87 -5.49
C VAL A 306 26.19 10.38 -5.22
N GLY A 307 26.92 9.84 -4.24
CA GLY A 307 26.85 8.42 -3.90
C GLY A 307 25.47 8.02 -3.37
N GLY A 308 24.83 8.87 -2.56
CA GLY A 308 23.46 8.66 -2.09
C GLY A 308 22.44 8.65 -3.24
N THR A 309 22.63 9.51 -4.26
CA THR A 309 21.78 9.51 -5.47
C THR A 309 21.94 8.22 -6.26
N VAL A 310 23.16 7.72 -6.43
CA VAL A 310 23.42 6.44 -7.11
C VAL A 310 22.75 5.28 -6.38
N VAL A 311 22.90 5.21 -5.05
CA VAL A 311 22.27 4.16 -4.24
C VAL A 311 20.74 4.26 -4.29
N ALA A 312 20.18 5.46 -4.15
CA ALA A 312 18.73 5.67 -4.24
C ALA A 312 18.16 5.28 -5.61
N THR A 313 18.89 5.62 -6.69
CA THR A 313 18.55 5.22 -8.07
C THR A 313 18.60 3.72 -8.24
N GLY A 314 19.64 3.07 -7.72
CA GLY A 314 19.76 1.60 -7.73
C GLY A 314 18.61 0.93 -6.99
N ILE A 315 18.21 1.45 -5.82
CA ILE A 315 17.08 0.91 -5.06
C ILE A 315 15.77 1.10 -5.85
N ALA A 316 15.54 2.28 -6.42
CA ALA A 316 14.38 2.55 -7.28
C ALA A 316 14.33 1.61 -8.50
N ALA A 317 15.48 1.33 -9.12
CA ALA A 317 15.60 0.43 -10.26
C ALA A 317 15.15 -1.01 -9.96
N THR A 318 15.21 -1.45 -8.69
CA THR A 318 14.74 -2.79 -8.31
C THR A 318 13.22 -2.96 -8.50
N TRP A 319 12.42 -1.89 -8.33
CA TRP A 319 10.99 -1.91 -8.67
C TRP A 319 10.78 -1.86 -10.17
N ALA A 320 11.44 -0.93 -10.86
CA ALA A 320 11.31 -0.79 -12.32
C ALA A 320 11.68 -2.09 -13.08
N LEU A 321 12.60 -2.90 -12.54
CA LEU A 321 12.98 -4.21 -13.08
C LEU A 321 11.94 -5.32 -12.82
N SER A 322 11.14 -5.18 -11.76
CA SER A 322 10.19 -6.20 -11.28
C SER A 322 8.73 -5.89 -11.61
N GLU A 323 8.47 -4.76 -12.26
CA GLU A 323 7.12 -4.25 -12.57
C GLU A 323 6.95 -3.98 -14.09
N HIS A 324 5.76 -3.53 -14.49
CA HIS A 324 5.36 -3.22 -15.88
C HIS A 324 6.30 -2.27 -16.64
N ALA A 325 7.16 -1.51 -15.97
CA ALA A 325 8.16 -0.68 -16.65
C ALA A 325 9.16 -1.54 -17.46
N SER A 326 9.38 -2.79 -17.05
CA SER A 326 10.33 -3.72 -17.67
C SER A 326 9.78 -4.56 -18.83
N THR A 327 8.49 -4.41 -19.17
CA THR A 327 7.79 -5.17 -20.22
C THR A 327 7.00 -4.25 -21.16
N GLY A 328 6.63 -4.74 -22.35
CA GLY A 328 5.80 -4.00 -23.30
C GLY A 328 6.53 -2.93 -24.12
N ILE A 329 5.83 -1.84 -24.47
CA ILE A 329 6.29 -0.83 -25.43
C ILE A 329 7.38 0.07 -24.79
N GLN A 330 8.49 0.30 -25.51
CA GLN A 330 9.54 1.27 -25.15
C GLN A 330 10.14 1.05 -23.74
N THR A 331 10.47 -0.20 -23.38
CA THR A 331 11.07 -0.55 -22.08
C THR A 331 12.33 0.26 -21.75
N GLY A 332 13.16 0.55 -22.76
CA GLY A 332 14.38 1.37 -22.60
C GLY A 332 14.12 2.80 -22.11
N LEU A 333 12.95 3.38 -22.40
CA LEU A 333 12.54 4.69 -21.90
C LEU A 333 11.64 4.58 -20.66
N ALA A 334 10.79 3.56 -20.61
CA ALA A 334 9.86 3.35 -19.50
C ALA A 334 10.57 3.11 -18.17
N MET A 335 11.62 2.28 -18.13
CA MET A 335 12.34 2.00 -16.88
C MET A 335 13.01 3.26 -16.29
N PRO A 336 13.78 4.07 -17.04
CA PRO A 336 14.32 5.32 -16.50
C PRO A 336 13.25 6.30 -16.01
N LEU A 337 12.13 6.43 -16.72
CA LEU A 337 11.05 7.33 -16.32
C LEU A 337 10.35 6.85 -15.05
N ASP A 338 10.23 5.54 -14.85
CA ASP A 338 9.66 4.95 -13.63
C ASP A 338 10.59 5.15 -12.42
N ILE A 339 11.89 4.94 -12.59
CA ILE A 339 12.91 5.27 -11.59
C ILE A 339 12.84 6.75 -11.22
N LEU A 340 12.76 7.63 -12.22
CA LEU A 340 12.65 9.07 -12.02
C LEU A 340 11.33 9.45 -11.31
N HIS A 341 10.22 8.76 -11.62
CA HIS A 341 8.94 8.92 -10.95
C HIS A 341 9.07 8.58 -9.46
N LEU A 342 9.61 7.40 -9.11
CA LEU A 342 9.79 6.97 -7.73
C LEU A 342 10.73 7.89 -6.93
N LEU A 343 11.82 8.36 -7.53
CA LEU A 343 12.71 9.34 -6.90
C LEU A 343 12.01 10.68 -6.66
N ALA A 344 11.18 11.14 -7.60
CA ALA A 344 10.39 12.35 -7.44
C ALA A 344 9.33 12.21 -6.33
N VAL A 345 8.66 11.06 -6.23
CA VAL A 345 7.76 10.74 -5.10
C VAL A 345 8.52 10.80 -3.79
N ALA A 346 9.68 10.15 -3.70
CA ALA A 346 10.49 10.12 -2.49
C ALA A 346 10.93 11.52 -2.05
N CYS A 347 11.53 12.30 -2.96
CA CYS A 347 11.98 13.67 -2.69
C CYS A 347 10.83 14.59 -2.23
N TRP A 348 9.65 14.46 -2.84
CA TRP A 348 8.49 15.27 -2.49
C TRP A 348 7.84 14.84 -1.17
N LEU A 349 7.33 13.60 -1.08
CA LEU A 349 6.59 13.13 0.09
C LEU A 349 7.47 12.90 1.32
N GLY A 350 8.66 12.31 1.12
CA GLY A 350 9.60 12.10 2.22
C GLY A 350 10.21 13.40 2.71
N GLY A 351 10.45 14.36 1.81
CA GLY A 351 10.84 15.71 2.19
C GLY A 351 9.73 16.47 2.93
N LEU A 352 8.45 16.25 2.56
CA LEU A 352 7.30 16.81 3.27
C LEU A 352 7.20 16.25 4.70
N ALA A 353 7.40 14.95 4.86
CA ALA A 353 7.45 14.28 6.17
C ALA A 353 8.63 14.80 7.03
N ALA A 354 9.79 15.02 6.42
CA ALA A 354 10.94 15.63 7.08
C ALA A 354 10.67 17.08 7.51
N LEU A 355 10.06 17.88 6.64
CA LEU A 355 9.64 19.25 6.97
C LEU A 355 8.63 19.26 8.12
N LEU A 356 7.60 18.41 8.07
CA LEU A 356 6.63 18.27 9.17
C LEU A 356 7.34 17.87 10.48
N THR A 357 8.27 16.93 10.42
CA THR A 357 9.04 16.50 11.59
C THR A 357 9.88 17.64 12.15
N ALA A 358 10.56 18.40 11.30
CA ALA A 358 11.32 19.58 11.70
C ALA A 358 10.41 20.65 12.31
N LEU A 359 9.27 20.93 11.67
CA LEU A 359 8.27 21.86 12.17
C LEU A 359 7.68 21.42 13.49
N HIS A 360 7.58 20.14 13.84
CA HIS A 360 6.98 19.71 15.11
C HIS A 360 8.00 19.40 16.21
N ARG A 361 9.25 19.10 15.85
CA ARG A 361 10.23 18.53 16.79
C ARG A 361 11.54 19.29 16.86
N ALA A 362 11.88 20.10 15.87
CA ALA A 362 13.07 20.96 15.93
C ALA A 362 12.76 22.30 16.63
N PRO A 363 13.75 22.86 17.36
CA PRO A 363 13.60 24.16 18.05
C PRO A 363 13.39 25.31 17.07
N SER A 364 14.16 25.35 15.97
CA SER A 364 14.02 26.32 14.89
C SER A 364 14.26 25.65 13.53
N ILE A 365 13.77 26.29 12.47
CA ILE A 365 14.07 25.94 11.09
C ILE A 365 14.26 27.23 10.30
N GLU A 366 15.27 27.28 9.44
CA GLU A 366 15.59 28.45 8.65
C GLU A 366 14.56 28.63 7.51
N ALA A 367 14.09 29.85 7.26
CA ALA A 367 13.20 30.13 6.14
C ALA A 367 13.82 29.76 4.78
N SER A 368 15.15 29.85 4.65
CA SER A 368 15.90 29.43 3.48
C SER A 368 15.75 27.92 3.19
N ALA A 369 15.70 27.09 4.22
CA ALA A 369 15.49 25.65 4.10
C ALA A 369 14.07 25.34 3.57
N VAL A 370 13.06 26.06 4.07
CA VAL A 370 11.67 25.94 3.61
C VAL A 370 11.56 26.36 2.13
N ARG A 371 12.19 27.47 1.73
CA ARG A 371 12.21 27.92 0.32
C ARG A 371 12.93 26.93 -0.61
N ARG A 372 14.06 26.36 -0.18
CA ARG A 372 14.77 25.31 -0.94
C ARG A 372 13.90 24.06 -1.11
N PHE A 373 13.26 23.61 -0.04
CA PHE A 373 12.35 22.48 -0.12
C PHE A 373 11.16 22.76 -1.03
N SER A 374 10.57 23.96 -0.98
CA SER A 374 9.48 24.34 -1.89
C SER A 374 9.89 24.26 -3.37
N ARG A 375 11.14 24.63 -3.70
CA ARG A 375 11.70 24.45 -5.06
C ARG A 375 11.87 22.97 -5.42
N VAL A 376 12.43 22.16 -4.53
CA VAL A 376 12.59 20.71 -4.73
C VAL A 376 11.23 20.06 -4.94
N ALA A 377 10.26 20.33 -4.07
CA ALA A 377 8.89 19.84 -4.16
C ALA A 377 8.23 20.23 -5.49
N PHE A 378 8.40 21.47 -5.95
CA PHE A 378 7.88 21.89 -7.26
C PHE A 378 8.50 21.13 -8.42
N ILE A 379 9.83 20.98 -8.44
CA ILE A 379 10.53 20.21 -9.48
C ILE A 379 10.06 18.75 -9.47
N SER A 380 9.95 18.14 -8.29
CA SER A 380 9.41 16.78 -8.14
C SER A 380 7.99 16.66 -8.70
N VAL A 381 7.09 17.61 -8.41
CA VAL A 381 5.72 17.60 -8.96
C VAL A 381 5.71 17.73 -10.49
N VAL A 382 6.57 18.58 -11.08
CA VAL A 382 6.70 18.69 -12.53
C VAL A 382 7.19 17.38 -13.15
N VAL A 383 8.19 16.75 -12.54
CA VAL A 383 8.69 15.43 -12.97
C VAL A 383 7.60 14.36 -12.86
N LEU A 384 6.84 14.33 -11.76
CA LEU A 384 5.71 13.40 -11.57
C LEU A 384 4.61 13.60 -12.61
N ALA A 385 4.30 14.85 -12.97
CA ALA A 385 3.34 15.16 -14.02
C ALA A 385 3.82 14.65 -15.38
N ALA A 386 5.07 14.96 -15.77
CA ALA A 386 5.61 14.55 -17.07
C ALA A 386 5.71 13.02 -17.20
N THR A 387 6.29 12.35 -16.19
CA THR A 387 6.40 10.88 -16.14
C THR A 387 5.04 10.22 -16.04
N GLY A 388 4.11 10.78 -15.26
CA GLY A 388 2.73 10.29 -15.13
C GLY A 388 1.93 10.38 -16.42
N ILE A 389 2.07 11.46 -17.19
CA ILE A 389 1.44 11.62 -18.51
C ILE A 389 1.96 10.54 -19.47
N TYR A 390 3.28 10.33 -19.51
CA TYR A 390 3.88 9.28 -20.33
C TYR A 390 3.38 7.89 -19.95
N GLN A 391 3.39 7.54 -18.65
CA GLN A 391 2.90 6.24 -18.19
C GLN A 391 1.40 6.06 -18.49
N SER A 392 0.60 7.13 -18.36
CA SER A 392 -0.83 7.12 -18.68
C SER A 392 -1.09 6.85 -20.17
N TRP A 393 -0.37 7.54 -21.05
CA TRP A 393 -0.43 7.29 -22.50
C TRP A 393 -0.04 5.84 -22.82
N ARG A 394 1.03 5.35 -22.18
CA ARG A 394 1.54 3.99 -22.34
C ARG A 394 0.57 2.93 -21.80
N GLN A 395 -0.33 3.23 -20.88
CA GLN A 395 -1.28 2.25 -20.33
C GLN A 395 -2.69 2.32 -20.94
N ILE A 396 -3.13 3.47 -21.44
CA ILE A 396 -4.50 3.64 -21.98
C ILE A 396 -4.58 3.30 -23.47
N GLY A 397 -3.65 3.80 -24.30
CA GLY A 397 -3.63 3.55 -25.74
C GLY A 397 -4.71 4.22 -26.60
N SER A 398 -5.92 4.48 -26.11
CA SER A 398 -7.03 5.06 -26.89
C SER A 398 -7.93 6.00 -26.06
N TRP A 399 -8.66 6.90 -26.73
CA TRP A 399 -9.62 7.79 -26.05
C TRP A 399 -10.85 7.04 -25.50
N SER A 400 -11.25 5.96 -26.16
CA SER A 400 -12.31 5.08 -25.68
C SER A 400 -11.89 4.39 -24.38
N ALA A 401 -10.64 3.92 -24.27
CA ALA A 401 -10.15 3.29 -23.06
C ALA A 401 -10.10 4.27 -21.88
N LEU A 402 -9.85 5.56 -22.13
CA LEU A 402 -9.81 6.59 -21.08
C LEU A 402 -11.18 6.78 -20.38
N THR A 403 -12.28 6.63 -21.11
CA THR A 403 -13.63 6.91 -20.57
C THR A 403 -14.47 5.66 -20.33
N GLY A 404 -14.24 4.62 -21.14
CA GLY A 404 -14.99 3.37 -21.14
C GLY A 404 -14.44 2.27 -20.25
N THR A 405 -13.23 2.42 -19.69
CA THR A 405 -12.62 1.42 -18.79
C THR A 405 -12.55 1.92 -17.34
N PRO A 406 -12.63 1.02 -16.33
CA PRO A 406 -12.45 1.38 -14.93
C PRO A 406 -11.09 2.06 -14.67
N TYR A 407 -10.03 1.57 -15.32
CA TYR A 407 -8.69 2.16 -15.26
C TYR A 407 -8.69 3.62 -15.72
N GLY A 408 -9.31 3.90 -16.87
CA GLY A 408 -9.41 5.25 -17.41
C GLY A 408 -10.15 6.21 -16.47
N GLN A 409 -11.26 5.75 -15.87
CA GLN A 409 -12.05 6.54 -14.92
C GLN A 409 -11.30 6.85 -13.61
N LEU A 410 -10.58 5.86 -13.06
CA LEU A 410 -9.71 6.06 -11.90
C LEU A 410 -8.56 7.02 -12.21
N LEU A 411 -8.00 6.94 -13.41
CA LEU A 411 -6.94 7.85 -13.85
C LEU A 411 -7.45 9.29 -14.02
N LEU A 412 -8.65 9.49 -14.57
CA LEU A 412 -9.30 10.81 -14.62
C LEU A 412 -9.52 11.37 -13.21
N THR A 413 -9.99 10.53 -12.29
CA THR A 413 -10.15 10.89 -10.87
C THR A 413 -8.82 11.32 -10.24
N LYS A 414 -7.76 10.54 -10.46
CA LYS A 414 -6.39 10.87 -10.01
C LYS A 414 -5.92 12.19 -10.62
N ALA A 415 -6.16 12.43 -11.91
CA ALA A 415 -5.76 13.67 -12.58
C ALA A 415 -6.44 14.90 -11.96
N VAL A 416 -7.75 14.81 -11.66
CA VAL A 416 -8.49 15.88 -10.96
C VAL A 416 -7.92 16.11 -9.56
N LEU A 417 -7.68 15.06 -8.78
CA LEU A 417 -7.11 15.19 -7.43
C LEU A 417 -5.71 15.82 -7.45
N VAL A 418 -4.87 15.45 -8.41
CA VAL A 418 -3.54 16.07 -8.60
C VAL A 418 -3.68 17.54 -8.98
N ALA A 419 -4.61 17.91 -9.87
CA ALA A 419 -4.86 19.30 -10.23
C ALA A 419 -5.32 20.14 -9.02
N LEU A 420 -6.22 19.57 -8.19
CA LEU A 420 -6.65 20.20 -6.93
C LEU A 420 -5.48 20.39 -5.96
N MET A 421 -4.64 19.37 -5.80
CA MET A 421 -3.44 19.43 -4.96
C MET A 421 -2.47 20.53 -5.42
N VAL A 422 -2.23 20.65 -6.72
CA VAL A 422 -1.39 21.72 -7.29
C VAL A 422 -2.02 23.10 -7.03
N GLY A 423 -3.35 23.22 -7.13
CA GLY A 423 -4.08 24.44 -6.80
C GLY A 423 -3.93 24.84 -5.33
N VAL A 424 -4.09 23.89 -4.40
CA VAL A 424 -3.87 24.10 -2.96
C VAL A 424 -2.43 24.53 -2.69
N ALA A 425 -1.44 23.84 -3.27
CA ALA A 425 -0.04 24.16 -3.12
C ALA A 425 0.33 25.55 -3.71
N TRP A 426 -0.33 25.97 -4.78
CA TRP A 426 -0.14 27.31 -5.35
C TRP A 426 -0.66 28.40 -4.40
N PHE A 427 -1.85 28.21 -3.83
CA PHE A 427 -2.44 29.16 -2.89
C PHE A 427 -1.64 29.24 -1.58
N SER A 428 -1.23 28.08 -1.05
CA SER A 428 -0.30 27.92 0.09
C SER A 428 0.97 28.75 -0.11
N ARG A 429 1.63 28.61 -1.28
CA ARG A 429 2.84 29.37 -1.61
C ARG A 429 2.61 30.88 -1.67
N LYS A 430 1.51 31.32 -2.30
CA LYS A 430 1.16 32.74 -2.39
C LYS A 430 0.91 33.38 -1.03
N TRP A 431 0.33 32.63 -0.09
CA TRP A 431 0.15 33.08 1.30
C TRP A 431 1.46 33.17 2.07
N THR A 432 2.32 32.15 1.96
CA THR A 432 3.62 32.15 2.65
C THR A 432 4.58 33.23 2.12
N ALA A 433 4.50 33.60 0.84
CA ALA A 433 5.31 34.68 0.28
C ALA A 433 4.94 36.05 0.87
N ARG A 434 3.66 36.28 1.17
CA ARG A 434 3.17 37.55 1.73
C ARG A 434 3.58 37.80 3.18
N LEU A 435 3.89 36.75 3.93
CA LEU A 435 4.36 36.84 5.32
C LEU A 435 5.87 37.15 5.41
N GLY A 436 6.64 36.89 4.35
CA GLY A 436 8.08 37.15 4.28
C GLY A 436 8.46 38.59 3.91
N ASP A 437 7.50 39.40 3.47
CA ASP A 437 7.71 40.78 3.00
C ASP A 437 7.29 41.84 4.05
N ALA A 438 7.09 41.46 5.32
CA ALA A 438 6.90 42.45 6.39
C ALA A 438 8.20 43.26 6.53
N PRO A 439 8.17 44.60 6.38
CA PRO A 439 9.37 45.41 6.43
C PRO A 439 10.05 45.24 7.79
N GLU A 440 11.37 45.04 7.79
CA GLU A 440 12.18 45.21 8.99
C GLU A 440 11.82 46.56 9.63
N PRO A 441 11.60 46.64 10.95
CA PRO A 441 11.47 47.93 11.61
C PRO A 441 12.73 48.72 11.26
N ALA A 442 12.54 49.85 10.58
CA ALA A 442 13.63 50.73 10.20
C ALA A 442 14.43 51.06 11.46
N ASP A 443 15.74 50.79 11.44
CA ASP A 443 16.72 51.41 12.33
C ASP A 443 16.73 52.92 12.04
N GLY A 444 15.69 53.61 12.48
CA GLY A 444 15.64 55.05 12.56
C GLY A 444 16.37 55.48 13.84
N PRO A 445 17.16 56.58 13.80
CA PRO A 445 18.03 56.99 14.91
C PRO A 445 17.30 57.48 16.18
N ASP A 446 15.97 57.31 16.28
CA ASP A 446 15.12 57.89 17.33
C ASP A 446 14.24 56.85 18.07
N ALA A 447 14.70 55.60 18.21
CA ALA A 447 14.05 54.65 19.12
C ALA A 447 14.40 55.00 20.59
N PRO A 448 13.42 55.17 21.50
CA PRO A 448 13.70 55.48 22.90
C PRO A 448 14.43 54.30 23.57
N ASP A 449 15.52 54.62 24.28
CA ASP A 449 16.41 53.69 24.97
C ASP A 449 15.63 52.64 25.77
N ALA A 450 15.77 51.37 25.37
CA ALA A 450 15.37 50.24 26.19
C ALA A 450 16.37 50.10 27.35
N PRO A 451 15.92 49.86 28.60
CA PRO A 451 16.83 49.72 29.72
C PRO A 451 17.72 48.48 29.56
N GLU A 452 19.03 48.68 29.73
CA GLU A 452 20.05 47.62 29.70
C GLU A 452 19.67 46.45 30.63
N PRO A 453 19.86 45.19 30.21
CA PRO A 453 19.75 44.07 31.12
C PRO A 453 20.93 44.10 32.10
N ALA A 454 20.63 44.42 33.36
CA ALA A 454 21.58 44.35 34.47
C ALA A 454 22.32 43.00 34.46
N GLY A 455 23.64 43.07 34.40
CA GLY A 455 24.54 41.93 34.36
C GLY A 455 24.32 41.00 35.55
N VAL A 456 24.10 39.72 35.25
CA VAL A 456 24.13 38.64 36.24
C VAL A 456 25.60 38.29 36.46
N ALA A 457 26.30 39.16 37.19
CA ALA A 457 27.66 38.95 37.67
C ALA A 457 27.70 39.27 39.17
N ASP A 458 26.91 38.53 39.94
CA ASP A 458 27.12 38.39 41.38
C ASP A 458 26.47 37.09 41.83
N LEU A 459 27.06 36.45 42.84
CA LEU A 459 26.77 35.10 43.37
C LEU A 459 27.61 33.96 42.76
N VAL A 460 28.93 33.96 42.98
CA VAL A 460 29.66 32.87 43.69
C VAL A 460 31.03 33.43 44.11
N SER A 461 31.14 33.91 45.34
CA SER A 461 32.42 34.05 46.05
C SER A 461 32.47 32.98 47.13
N VAL A 462 33.30 31.95 46.93
CA VAL A 462 33.66 30.96 47.95
C VAL A 462 34.79 31.56 48.79
N PRO A 463 34.69 31.70 50.13
CA PRO A 463 35.86 32.05 50.91
C PRO A 463 36.72 30.80 51.11
N ALA A 464 38.00 30.96 50.80
CA ALA A 464 39.06 30.01 51.10
C ALA A 464 39.23 29.85 52.61
N ALA A 465 39.41 28.60 53.05
CA ALA A 465 39.73 28.25 54.42
C ALA A 465 41.07 28.91 54.84
N ALA A 466 41.05 29.63 55.96
CA ALA A 466 42.25 30.06 56.66
C ALA A 466 42.47 29.13 57.86
N GLU A 467 43.59 28.42 57.83
CA GLU A 467 44.22 27.85 59.00
C GLU A 467 44.62 28.98 59.96
N THR A 468 44.28 28.87 61.24
CA THR A 468 45.22 29.10 62.34
C THR A 468 44.61 28.66 63.67
N THR A 469 45.37 27.82 64.33
CA THR A 469 45.18 27.24 65.65
C THR A 469 45.53 28.24 66.75
N GLY A 470 44.75 28.23 67.84
CA GLY A 470 44.99 29.03 69.05
C GLY A 470 44.21 28.50 70.25
N THR A 471 44.76 27.45 70.87
CA THR A 471 44.70 27.02 72.29
C THR A 471 43.57 27.48 73.24
N GLY A 472 42.95 26.50 73.93
CA GLY A 472 42.57 26.63 75.36
C GLY A 472 41.43 25.73 75.86
N GLY A 473 41.77 24.71 76.68
CA GLY A 473 41.05 24.43 77.96
C GLY A 473 39.88 23.43 78.02
N SER A 474 40.20 22.18 78.40
CA SER A 474 39.62 21.36 79.49
C SER A 474 38.09 21.19 79.73
N ALA A 475 37.66 19.92 79.59
CA ALA A 475 36.79 19.07 80.44
C ALA A 475 35.47 19.60 81.07
N ALA A 476 34.36 18.90 80.79
CA ALA A 476 33.49 18.22 81.77
C ALA A 476 32.24 17.59 81.10
N GLU A 477 31.72 16.54 81.75
CA GLU A 477 30.57 15.68 81.43
C GLU A 477 29.20 16.38 81.40
N GLU A 478 28.26 15.89 80.58
CA GLU A 478 26.99 15.24 81.01
C GLU A 478 25.89 15.23 79.91
N LYS A 479 25.20 14.08 79.86
CA LYS A 479 23.77 13.81 79.57
C LYS A 479 23.15 14.02 78.19
N GLU A 480 22.56 12.90 77.76
CA GLU A 480 21.39 12.67 76.90
C GLU A 480 20.48 13.87 76.61
N THR A 481 20.06 14.01 75.35
CA THR A 481 18.66 13.75 74.93
C THR A 481 18.53 13.86 73.41
N GLY A 482 17.64 13.05 72.86
CA GLY A 482 17.54 12.76 71.43
C GLY A 482 17.13 13.94 70.53
N GLY A 483 17.56 13.84 69.29
CA GLY A 483 17.13 14.68 68.18
C GLY A 483 17.70 14.12 66.89
N THR A 484 16.88 13.37 66.17
CA THR A 484 17.13 12.73 64.88
C THR A 484 18.05 13.52 63.95
N THR A 485 19.32 13.10 63.85
CA THR A 485 20.20 13.46 62.74
C THR A 485 19.90 12.52 61.57
N ALA A 486 19.13 13.02 60.60
CA ALA A 486 19.13 12.45 59.27
C ALA A 486 20.54 12.64 58.69
N GLN A 487 21.34 11.57 58.72
CA GLN A 487 22.59 11.46 57.99
C GLN A 487 22.27 11.52 56.48
N SER A 488 22.38 12.70 55.87
CA SER A 488 22.57 12.79 54.42
C SER A 488 24.06 12.53 54.14
N GLY A 489 24.37 11.31 53.72
CA GLY A 489 25.74 10.91 53.37
C GLY A 489 26.27 11.65 52.14
N PRO A 490 27.60 11.64 51.89
CA PRO A 490 28.24 12.31 50.76
C PRO A 490 27.75 11.88 49.37
N ASP A 491 27.05 10.73 49.28
CA ASP A 491 26.55 10.15 48.04
C ASP A 491 25.23 10.76 47.53
N GLU A 492 24.48 11.53 48.32
CA GLU A 492 23.24 12.19 47.85
C GLU A 492 23.50 13.44 46.98
N ALA A 493 24.64 14.09 47.15
CA ALA A 493 24.99 15.32 46.44
C ALA A 493 25.08 15.13 44.90
N PRO A 494 25.77 14.11 44.36
CA PRO A 494 25.84 13.90 42.90
C PRO A 494 24.48 13.53 42.29
N GLU A 495 23.65 12.75 43.00
CA GLU A 495 22.29 12.41 42.52
C GLU A 495 21.37 13.64 42.49
N ARG A 496 21.43 14.49 43.51
CA ARG A 496 20.68 15.74 43.58
C ARG A 496 21.11 16.72 42.49
N VAL A 497 22.41 16.83 42.20
CA VAL A 497 22.93 17.64 41.09
C VAL A 497 22.46 17.10 39.74
N ALA A 498 22.51 15.78 39.52
CA ALA A 498 21.99 15.16 38.31
C ALA A 498 20.47 15.37 38.15
N GLN A 499 19.71 15.31 39.26
CA GLN A 499 18.26 15.56 39.28
C GLN A 499 17.93 17.02 38.95
N LEU A 500 18.65 17.98 39.53
CA LEU A 500 18.48 19.42 39.24
C LEU A 500 18.86 19.74 37.79
N ALA A 501 19.92 19.13 37.26
CA ALA A 501 20.29 19.25 35.85
C ALA A 501 19.19 18.74 34.91
N ARG A 502 18.59 17.57 35.23
CA ARG A 502 17.43 17.03 34.50
C ARG A 502 16.21 17.95 34.57
N GLN A 503 15.91 18.51 35.74
CA GLN A 503 14.80 19.44 35.93
C GLN A 503 14.99 20.75 35.15
N ARG A 504 16.19 21.34 35.18
CA ARG A 504 16.51 22.54 34.38
C ARG A 504 16.40 22.27 32.89
N ALA A 505 16.95 21.16 32.41
CA ALA A 505 16.80 20.75 31.01
C ALA A 505 15.33 20.51 30.62
N ALA A 506 14.51 19.95 31.51
CA ALA A 506 13.07 19.77 31.28
C ALA A 506 12.32 21.12 31.21
N LEU A 507 12.67 22.09 32.04
CA LEU A 507 12.08 23.43 32.01
C LEU A 507 12.48 24.20 30.75
N ASP A 508 13.76 24.13 30.35
CA ASP A 508 14.24 24.82 29.14
C ASP A 508 13.63 24.21 27.88
N THR A 509 13.52 22.88 27.81
CA THR A 509 12.79 22.21 26.71
C THR A 509 11.31 22.59 26.68
N ALA A 510 10.65 22.73 27.84
CA ALA A 510 9.26 23.19 27.92
C ALA A 510 9.10 24.66 27.49
N ARG A 511 10.03 25.55 27.87
CA ARG A 511 10.05 26.96 27.43
C ARG A 511 10.25 27.08 25.92
N LEU A 512 11.25 26.37 25.37
CA LEU A 512 11.50 26.33 23.93
C LEU A 512 10.30 25.79 23.17
N LYS A 513 9.65 24.73 23.68
CA LYS A 513 8.41 24.19 23.09
C LYS A 513 7.28 25.22 23.10
N LYS A 514 7.09 25.95 24.21
CA LYS A 514 6.05 26.98 24.35
C LYS A 514 6.29 28.16 23.39
N ALA A 515 7.51 28.70 23.34
CA ALA A 515 7.87 29.77 22.42
C ALA A 515 7.64 29.37 20.96
N ARG A 516 8.07 28.15 20.62
CA ARG A 516 7.91 27.55 19.30
C ARG A 516 6.46 27.31 18.88
N ASP A 517 5.59 26.94 19.80
CA ASP A 517 4.17 26.69 19.52
C ASP A 517 3.35 28.00 19.54
N ALA A 518 3.91 29.09 20.06
CA ALA A 518 3.32 30.43 20.03
C ALA A 518 3.60 31.21 18.72
N ASP A 519 4.50 30.71 17.86
CA ASP A 519 4.84 31.32 16.57
C ASP A 519 3.68 31.16 15.55
N PRO A 520 3.00 32.26 15.17
CA PRO A 520 1.84 32.21 14.29
C PRO A 520 2.18 31.78 12.86
N ASP A 521 3.35 32.17 12.34
CA ASP A 521 3.79 31.83 10.98
C ASP A 521 4.09 30.35 10.86
N ARG A 522 4.72 29.80 11.91
CA ARG A 522 4.98 28.36 12.02
C ARG A 522 3.68 27.56 12.15
N ALA A 523 2.71 28.06 12.90
CA ALA A 523 1.40 27.42 13.02
C ALA A 523 0.63 27.45 11.68
N GLY A 524 0.67 28.55 10.95
CA GLY A 524 0.12 28.68 9.59
C GLY A 524 0.76 27.70 8.61
N LEU A 525 2.09 27.64 8.60
CA LEU A 525 2.84 26.71 7.75
C LEU A 525 2.52 25.24 8.09
N ARG A 526 2.48 24.86 9.37
CA ARG A 526 2.09 23.50 9.79
C ARG A 526 0.72 23.10 9.25
N ARG A 527 -0.29 23.97 9.37
CA ARG A 527 -1.65 23.69 8.87
C ARG A 527 -1.68 23.52 7.36
N SER A 528 -0.96 24.37 6.62
CA SER A 528 -0.87 24.27 5.17
C SER A 528 -0.22 22.95 4.73
N VAL A 529 0.92 22.61 5.33
CA VAL A 529 1.66 21.37 5.04
C VAL A 529 0.84 20.13 5.40
N LEU A 530 0.06 20.16 6.49
CA LEU A 530 -0.86 19.07 6.85
C LEU A 530 -2.01 18.91 5.84
N ALA A 531 -2.54 20.02 5.30
CA ALA A 531 -3.55 19.96 4.25
C ALA A 531 -2.98 19.35 2.96
N GLU A 532 -1.78 19.77 2.54
CA GLU A 532 -1.07 19.19 1.39
C GLU A 532 -0.80 17.69 1.61
N ALA A 533 -0.34 17.29 2.80
CA ALA A 533 -0.12 15.88 3.14
C ALA A 533 -1.41 15.06 3.11
N SER A 534 -2.53 15.62 3.56
CA SER A 534 -3.84 14.94 3.56
C SER A 534 -4.33 14.66 2.13
N VAL A 535 -4.21 15.64 1.23
CA VAL A 535 -4.56 15.46 -0.18
C VAL A 535 -3.63 14.44 -0.84
N ALA A 536 -2.32 14.47 -0.54
CA ALA A 536 -1.36 13.51 -1.05
C ALA A 536 -1.71 12.06 -0.63
N VAL A 537 -2.16 11.85 0.60
CA VAL A 537 -2.64 10.53 1.07
C VAL A 537 -3.82 10.05 0.24
N VAL A 538 -4.80 10.91 -0.06
CA VAL A 538 -5.94 10.53 -0.90
C VAL A 538 -5.49 10.18 -2.32
N VAL A 539 -4.58 10.96 -2.91
CA VAL A 539 -3.99 10.64 -4.23
C VAL A 539 -3.28 9.29 -4.21
N LEU A 540 -2.58 8.94 -3.13
CA LEU A 540 -1.93 7.64 -2.98
C LEU A 540 -2.93 6.48 -2.88
N VAL A 541 -4.06 6.66 -2.19
CA VAL A 541 -5.10 5.64 -2.13
C VAL A 541 -5.72 5.42 -3.51
N VAL A 542 -6.08 6.49 -4.23
CA VAL A 542 -6.58 6.34 -5.62
C VAL A 542 -5.52 5.70 -6.52
N THR A 543 -4.26 6.06 -6.34
CA THR A 543 -3.15 5.45 -7.08
C THR A 543 -3.04 3.95 -6.77
N THR A 544 -3.24 3.56 -5.52
CA THR A 544 -3.20 2.15 -5.08
C THR A 544 -4.30 1.33 -5.76
N VAL A 545 -5.53 1.86 -5.79
CA VAL A 545 -6.64 1.20 -6.51
C VAL A 545 -6.36 1.15 -8.01
N LEU A 546 -5.85 2.23 -8.59
CA LEU A 546 -5.49 2.31 -10.01
C LEU A 546 -4.40 1.29 -10.38
N THR A 547 -3.39 1.09 -9.52
CA THR A 547 -2.31 0.11 -9.76
C THR A 547 -2.78 -1.34 -9.65
N ALA A 548 -3.90 -1.59 -8.98
CA ALA A 548 -4.54 -2.91 -8.88
C ALA A 548 -5.66 -3.12 -9.92
N THR A 549 -5.79 -2.21 -10.90
CA THR A 549 -6.80 -2.27 -11.96
C THR A 549 -6.11 -2.56 -13.30
N GLU A 550 -6.64 -3.49 -14.09
CA GLU A 550 -6.10 -3.83 -15.40
C GLU A 550 -6.02 -2.60 -16.33
N PRO A 551 -4.89 -2.34 -17.01
CA PRO A 551 -4.73 -1.18 -17.90
C PRO A 551 -5.82 -1.04 -18.98
N GLY A 552 -6.11 0.21 -19.36
CA GLY A 552 -7.14 0.50 -20.37
C GLY A 552 -6.84 -0.11 -21.76
N ARG A 553 -5.56 -0.19 -22.14
CA ARG A 553 -5.17 -0.82 -23.41
C ARG A 553 -5.37 -2.33 -23.39
N THR A 554 -4.98 -2.98 -22.30
CA THR A 554 -5.04 -4.45 -22.16
C THR A 554 -6.50 -4.92 -22.14
N THR A 555 -7.37 -4.21 -21.42
CA THR A 555 -8.82 -4.47 -21.40
C THR A 555 -9.46 -4.34 -22.79
N GLU A 556 -9.14 -3.31 -23.57
CA GLU A 556 -9.64 -3.18 -24.95
C GLU A 556 -9.10 -4.26 -25.90
N THR A 557 -7.82 -4.64 -25.78
CA THR A 557 -7.26 -5.72 -26.60
C THR A 557 -7.87 -7.06 -26.26
N ALA A 558 -8.14 -7.34 -24.98
CA ALA A 558 -8.85 -8.54 -24.55
C ALA A 558 -10.28 -8.58 -25.10
N ALA A 559 -11.00 -7.44 -25.04
CA ALA A 559 -12.35 -7.33 -25.60
C ALA A 559 -12.38 -7.55 -27.12
N LYS A 560 -11.36 -7.07 -27.85
CA LYS A 560 -11.22 -7.30 -29.30
C LYS A 560 -10.84 -8.74 -29.65
N ALA A 561 -9.97 -9.37 -28.85
CA ALA A 561 -9.57 -10.76 -29.03
C ALA A 561 -10.71 -11.76 -28.74
N GLY A 562 -11.59 -11.44 -27.79
CA GLY A 562 -12.82 -12.17 -27.52
C GLY A 562 -13.95 -11.93 -28.54
N GLY A 563 -13.75 -11.07 -29.54
CA GLY A 563 -14.76 -10.64 -30.51
C GLY A 563 -15.19 -11.66 -31.58
N GLY A 564 -14.93 -12.94 -31.36
CA GLY A 564 -15.37 -14.05 -32.21
C GLY A 564 -16.57 -14.79 -31.63
N GLY A 565 -17.71 -14.12 -31.42
CA GLY A 565 -18.98 -14.78 -31.12
C GLY A 565 -19.93 -14.01 -30.18
N ALA A 566 -21.04 -13.53 -30.76
CA ALA A 566 -22.28 -13.02 -30.15
C ALA A 566 -22.28 -11.63 -29.48
N PRO A 567 -23.35 -10.82 -29.70
CA PRO A 567 -23.50 -9.50 -29.10
C PRO A 567 -23.77 -9.60 -27.59
N ALA A 568 -23.34 -8.57 -26.87
CA ALA A 568 -23.49 -8.42 -25.42
C ALA A 568 -24.89 -8.76 -24.92
N ALA A 569 -25.05 -9.93 -24.29
CA ALA A 569 -26.23 -10.27 -23.52
C ALA A 569 -26.15 -9.63 -22.12
N ALA A 570 -27.32 -9.45 -21.50
CA ALA A 570 -27.52 -8.65 -20.31
C ALA A 570 -26.62 -9.04 -19.13
N ARG A 571 -25.94 -8.05 -18.54
CA ARG A 571 -25.01 -8.18 -17.41
C ARG A 571 -25.74 -8.33 -16.06
N GLY A 572 -26.53 -9.39 -15.88
CA GLY A 572 -27.26 -9.60 -14.62
C GLY A 572 -27.49 -11.07 -14.30
N PRO A 573 -27.82 -11.39 -13.03
CA PRO A 573 -28.15 -12.75 -12.63
C PRO A 573 -29.38 -13.27 -13.38
N ALA A 574 -29.36 -14.53 -13.78
CA ALA A 574 -30.53 -15.23 -14.29
C ALA A 574 -31.31 -15.82 -13.12
N GLU A 575 -32.62 -15.53 -13.05
CA GLU A 575 -33.52 -16.08 -12.03
C GLU A 575 -34.59 -16.95 -12.68
N LEU A 576 -34.74 -18.18 -12.19
CA LEU A 576 -35.79 -19.12 -12.56
C LEU A 576 -36.69 -19.36 -11.35
N LYS A 577 -38.01 -19.40 -11.60
CA LYS A 577 -39.02 -19.79 -10.62
C LYS A 577 -39.71 -21.05 -11.12
N LEU A 578 -39.41 -22.16 -10.46
CA LEU A 578 -39.81 -23.51 -10.89
C LEU A 578 -40.85 -24.05 -9.89
N PRO A 579 -42.16 -23.99 -10.21
CA PRO A 579 -43.17 -24.61 -9.38
C PRO A 579 -43.01 -26.14 -9.42
N PHE A 580 -43.26 -26.80 -8.29
CA PHE A 580 -43.15 -28.25 -8.20
C PHE A 580 -44.31 -28.85 -7.39
N ASP A 581 -44.65 -30.09 -7.73
CA ASP A 581 -45.62 -30.93 -7.02
C ASP A 581 -45.11 -32.37 -7.01
N THR A 582 -44.82 -32.90 -5.82
CA THR A 582 -44.41 -34.30 -5.60
C THR A 582 -45.58 -35.20 -5.18
N GLY A 583 -46.79 -34.65 -4.95
CA GLY A 583 -48.00 -35.40 -4.60
C GLY A 583 -48.20 -35.76 -3.11
N GLY A 584 -47.24 -35.43 -2.24
CA GLY A 584 -47.27 -35.73 -0.80
C GLY A 584 -47.86 -34.62 0.11
N PRO A 585 -47.98 -34.85 1.45
CA PRO A 585 -48.60 -33.94 2.43
C PRO A 585 -47.95 -32.55 2.56
N ASP A 586 -46.72 -32.39 2.07
CA ASP A 586 -46.02 -31.11 1.91
C ASP A 586 -45.35 -31.07 0.52
N GLY A 587 -45.95 -31.71 -0.48
CA GLY A 587 -45.30 -31.97 -1.77
C GLY A 587 -45.26 -30.79 -2.75
N ARG A 588 -45.86 -29.66 -2.40
CA ARG A 588 -46.03 -28.51 -3.30
C ARG A 588 -45.20 -27.33 -2.85
N GLY A 589 -44.53 -26.68 -3.80
CA GLY A 589 -43.73 -25.50 -3.52
C GLY A 589 -43.19 -24.84 -4.77
N THR A 590 -42.24 -23.92 -4.60
CA THR A 590 -41.50 -23.28 -5.69
C THR A 590 -40.01 -23.32 -5.41
N VAL A 591 -39.23 -23.69 -6.42
CA VAL A 591 -37.78 -23.52 -6.39
C VAL A 591 -37.42 -22.19 -7.06
N ARG A 592 -36.78 -21.29 -6.32
CA ARG A 592 -36.07 -20.14 -6.90
C ARG A 592 -34.61 -20.52 -7.13
N LEU A 593 -34.21 -20.55 -8.39
CA LEU A 593 -32.83 -20.76 -8.79
C LEU A 593 -32.27 -19.45 -9.34
N THR A 594 -31.19 -18.96 -8.73
CA THR A 594 -30.45 -17.78 -9.19
C THR A 594 -29.08 -18.24 -9.66
N LEU A 595 -28.68 -17.83 -10.86
CA LEU A 595 -27.37 -18.04 -11.45
C LEU A 595 -26.70 -16.68 -11.68
N ASP A 596 -25.56 -16.42 -11.06
CA ASP A 596 -24.87 -15.12 -11.11
C ASP A 596 -23.42 -15.30 -11.59
N PRO A 597 -22.97 -14.61 -12.66
CA PRO A 597 -23.68 -13.63 -13.48
C PRO A 597 -24.31 -14.21 -14.75
N ALA A 598 -24.66 -15.50 -14.75
CA ALA A 598 -25.27 -16.22 -15.87
C ALA A 598 -24.50 -16.07 -17.19
N ARG A 599 -23.18 -16.29 -17.15
CA ARG A 599 -22.28 -16.19 -18.32
C ARG A 599 -21.49 -17.48 -18.55
N SER A 600 -20.83 -17.61 -19.70
CA SER A 600 -19.80 -18.64 -19.86
C SER A 600 -18.62 -18.40 -18.90
N GLY A 601 -18.08 -19.48 -18.34
CA GLY A 601 -17.06 -19.47 -17.29
C GLY A 601 -17.67 -19.61 -15.89
N GLY A 602 -17.05 -18.98 -14.89
CA GLY A 602 -17.44 -19.11 -13.49
C GLY A 602 -18.76 -18.41 -13.15
N ASN A 603 -19.66 -19.16 -12.51
CA ASN A 603 -20.94 -18.71 -11.97
C ASN A 603 -21.12 -19.22 -10.53
N GLU A 604 -21.95 -18.52 -9.77
CA GLU A 604 -22.50 -18.97 -8.50
C GLU A 604 -23.99 -19.30 -8.69
N LEU A 605 -24.44 -20.40 -8.08
CA LEU A 605 -25.84 -20.80 -8.07
C LEU A 605 -26.37 -20.81 -6.65
N HIS A 606 -27.54 -20.19 -6.47
CA HIS A 606 -28.35 -20.31 -5.27
C HIS A 606 -29.68 -20.97 -5.60
N LEU A 607 -30.03 -22.00 -4.85
CA LEU A 607 -31.31 -22.70 -4.95
C LEU A 607 -32.06 -22.52 -3.64
N ARG A 608 -33.24 -21.90 -3.69
CA ARG A 608 -34.15 -21.75 -2.55
C ARG A 608 -35.44 -22.49 -2.81
N VAL A 609 -35.80 -23.41 -1.92
CA VAL A 609 -37.08 -24.14 -1.96
C VAL A 609 -38.02 -23.47 -0.97
N GLU A 610 -39.20 -23.09 -1.46
CA GLU A 610 -40.20 -22.36 -0.68
C GLU A 610 -41.55 -23.08 -0.73
N SER A 611 -42.28 -23.03 0.39
CA SER A 611 -43.66 -23.52 0.47
C SER A 611 -44.60 -22.60 -0.32
N PRO A 612 -45.88 -22.99 -0.55
CA PRO A 612 -46.86 -22.15 -1.23
C PRO A 612 -47.11 -20.81 -0.51
N ASP A 613 -46.84 -20.74 0.79
CA ASP A 613 -46.93 -19.53 1.61
C ASP A 613 -45.66 -18.63 1.54
N GLY A 614 -44.67 -19.01 0.73
CA GLY A 614 -43.41 -18.28 0.54
C GLY A 614 -42.41 -18.42 1.68
N LYS A 615 -42.60 -19.38 2.59
CA LYS A 615 -41.63 -19.68 3.66
C LYS A 615 -40.57 -20.66 3.17
N PRO A 616 -39.31 -20.58 3.66
CA PRO A 616 -38.30 -21.59 3.35
C PRO A 616 -38.81 -22.99 3.71
N MET A 617 -38.74 -23.90 2.75
CA MET A 617 -39.21 -25.28 2.89
C MET A 617 -38.00 -26.20 2.82
N ASP A 618 -37.82 -26.97 3.89
CA ASP A 618 -36.71 -27.90 3.97
C ASP A 618 -37.03 -29.20 3.23
N VAL A 619 -36.14 -29.61 2.33
CA VAL A 619 -36.30 -30.86 1.58
C VAL A 619 -35.10 -31.78 1.80
N PRO A 620 -35.33 -33.11 1.90
CA PRO A 620 -34.24 -34.09 2.03
C PRO A 620 -33.17 -34.00 0.94
N GLU A 621 -33.55 -33.69 -0.31
CA GLU A 621 -32.59 -33.59 -1.42
C GLU A 621 -33.08 -32.63 -2.51
N ALA A 622 -32.15 -31.82 -3.02
CA ALA A 622 -32.33 -31.00 -4.21
C ALA A 622 -31.11 -31.18 -5.12
N LYS A 623 -31.31 -31.70 -6.34
CA LYS A 623 -30.26 -31.90 -7.35
C LYS A 623 -30.49 -30.95 -8.52
N VAL A 624 -29.41 -30.41 -9.07
CA VAL A 624 -29.46 -29.55 -10.25
C VAL A 624 -28.51 -30.11 -11.30
N SER A 625 -28.93 -30.10 -12.56
CA SER A 625 -28.05 -30.37 -13.70
C SER A 625 -28.31 -29.43 -14.86
N LEU A 626 -27.26 -29.13 -15.63
CA LEU A 626 -27.31 -28.22 -16.78
C LEU A 626 -27.03 -29.00 -18.07
N THR A 627 -27.87 -28.85 -19.10
CA THR A 627 -27.69 -29.52 -20.40
C THR A 627 -27.83 -28.52 -21.54
N LEU A 628 -26.86 -28.47 -22.45
CA LEU A 628 -26.92 -27.71 -23.70
C LEU A 628 -27.13 -28.69 -24.85
N ARG A 629 -28.41 -28.89 -25.22
CA ARG A 629 -28.81 -29.91 -26.20
C ARG A 629 -28.24 -29.67 -27.60
N GLU A 630 -28.21 -28.40 -28.04
CA GLU A 630 -27.71 -28.03 -29.38
C GLU A 630 -26.26 -28.45 -29.62
N GLN A 631 -25.44 -28.44 -28.56
CA GLN A 631 -24.02 -28.78 -28.62
C GLN A 631 -23.73 -30.18 -28.04
N ARG A 632 -24.77 -30.93 -27.65
CA ARG A 632 -24.66 -32.25 -27.01
C ARG A 632 -23.77 -32.21 -25.74
N ILE A 633 -23.90 -31.17 -24.94
CA ILE A 633 -23.17 -31.00 -23.67
C ILE A 633 -24.10 -31.26 -22.50
N GLY A 634 -23.65 -32.05 -21.52
CA GLY A 634 -24.39 -32.39 -20.30
C GLY A 634 -25.08 -33.76 -20.34
N PRO A 635 -25.80 -34.14 -19.28
CA PRO A 635 -26.12 -33.31 -18.11
C PRO A 635 -24.89 -33.06 -17.22
N LEU A 636 -24.60 -31.80 -16.94
CA LEU A 636 -23.55 -31.36 -16.03
C LEU A 636 -24.13 -31.29 -14.61
N PRO A 637 -23.82 -32.23 -13.70
CA PRO A 637 -24.36 -32.20 -12.35
C PRO A 637 -23.73 -31.05 -11.56
N VAL A 638 -24.57 -30.29 -10.87
CA VAL A 638 -24.15 -29.22 -9.95
C VAL A 638 -24.17 -29.78 -8.54
N THR A 639 -23.01 -29.81 -7.89
CA THR A 639 -22.89 -30.20 -6.48
C THR A 639 -23.15 -28.99 -5.60
N ALA A 640 -24.37 -28.86 -5.10
CA ALA A 640 -24.76 -27.75 -4.22
C ALA A 640 -24.68 -28.16 -2.74
N GLU A 641 -24.03 -27.30 -1.94
CA GLU A 641 -23.94 -27.46 -0.49
C GLU A 641 -25.15 -26.82 0.19
N ARG A 642 -25.70 -27.49 1.19
CA ARG A 642 -26.82 -26.97 1.97
C ARG A 642 -26.32 -25.90 2.95
N LEU A 643 -26.81 -24.67 2.80
CA LEU A 643 -26.44 -23.53 3.68
C LEU A 643 -27.40 -23.36 4.85
N SER A 644 -28.70 -23.49 4.60
CA SER A 644 -29.75 -23.39 5.62
C SER A 644 -31.00 -24.16 5.19
N ALA A 645 -32.05 -24.15 6.01
CA ALA A 645 -33.31 -24.82 5.69
C ALA A 645 -33.87 -24.29 4.36
N GLY A 646 -34.06 -25.17 3.38
CA GLY A 646 -34.55 -24.78 2.07
C GLY A 646 -33.57 -23.95 1.21
N HIS A 647 -32.27 -23.83 1.57
CA HIS A 647 -31.30 -23.07 0.77
C HIS A 647 -30.00 -23.84 0.52
N TRP A 648 -29.69 -24.04 -0.76
CA TRP A 648 -28.46 -24.65 -1.25
C TRP A 648 -27.66 -23.67 -2.11
N SER A 649 -26.35 -23.84 -2.13
CA SER A 649 -25.44 -22.99 -2.89
C SER A 649 -24.32 -23.81 -3.52
N ALA A 650 -23.98 -23.48 -4.76
CA ALA A 650 -22.82 -24.03 -5.45
C ALA A 650 -21.97 -22.88 -5.98
N LYS A 651 -20.73 -22.81 -5.49
CA LYS A 651 -19.73 -21.84 -5.95
C LYS A 651 -18.92 -22.43 -7.10
N SER A 652 -18.45 -21.56 -8.00
CA SER A 652 -17.52 -21.94 -9.07
C SER A 652 -18.08 -22.92 -10.10
N ILE A 653 -19.38 -22.83 -10.42
CA ILE A 653 -19.97 -23.57 -11.53
C ILE A 653 -19.37 -23.05 -12.83
N GLN A 654 -18.68 -23.92 -13.56
CA GLN A 654 -18.13 -23.60 -14.87
C GLN A 654 -19.15 -23.94 -15.94
N ILE A 655 -19.60 -22.93 -16.67
CA ILE A 655 -20.48 -23.11 -17.82
C ILE A 655 -19.65 -22.92 -19.08
N PRO A 656 -19.43 -23.98 -19.89
CA PRO A 656 -18.37 -23.97 -20.90
C PRO A 656 -18.61 -22.96 -22.03
N MET A 657 -19.87 -22.64 -22.33
CA MET A 657 -20.19 -21.76 -23.46
C MET A 657 -21.57 -21.11 -23.33
N PRO A 658 -21.76 -19.94 -23.99
CA PRO A 658 -23.07 -19.32 -24.07
C PRO A 658 -24.07 -20.18 -24.86
N GLY A 659 -25.36 -20.07 -24.55
CA GLY A 659 -26.41 -20.81 -25.23
C GLY A 659 -27.75 -20.85 -24.47
N GLU A 660 -28.73 -21.54 -25.05
CA GLU A 660 -29.96 -21.94 -24.37
C GLU A 660 -29.70 -23.24 -23.59
N TRP A 661 -29.50 -23.12 -22.27
CA TRP A 661 -29.27 -24.27 -21.40
C TRP A 661 -30.58 -24.75 -20.79
N THR A 662 -30.80 -26.05 -20.76
CA THR A 662 -31.87 -26.68 -19.97
C THR A 662 -31.34 -26.92 -18.55
N VAL A 663 -31.96 -26.27 -17.57
CA VAL A 663 -31.76 -26.52 -16.15
C VAL A 663 -32.77 -27.56 -15.71
N GLN A 664 -32.28 -28.67 -15.19
CA GLN A 664 -33.09 -29.73 -14.62
C GLN A 664 -32.90 -29.72 -13.09
N VAL A 665 -33.99 -29.55 -12.35
CA VAL A 665 -34.02 -29.53 -10.89
C VAL A 665 -34.86 -30.69 -10.38
N THR A 666 -34.25 -31.60 -9.64
CA THR A 666 -34.95 -32.69 -8.96
C THR A 666 -35.11 -32.34 -7.49
N VAL A 667 -36.35 -32.29 -7.03
CA VAL A 667 -36.73 -32.02 -5.63
C VAL A 667 -37.32 -33.29 -5.04
N ARG A 668 -36.76 -33.75 -3.92
CA ARG A 668 -37.27 -34.90 -3.17
C ARG A 668 -37.79 -34.44 -1.82
N THR A 669 -39.09 -34.62 -1.57
CA THR A 669 -39.77 -34.17 -0.35
C THR A 669 -39.92 -35.28 0.69
N SER A 670 -39.86 -36.56 0.29
CA SER A 670 -39.88 -37.72 1.19
C SER A 670 -38.99 -38.85 0.66
N ASP A 671 -38.96 -40.01 1.34
CA ASP A 671 -38.21 -41.17 0.85
C ASP A 671 -38.77 -41.74 -0.46
N ILE A 672 -40.03 -41.48 -0.77
CA ILE A 672 -40.74 -42.01 -1.95
C ILE A 672 -41.21 -40.92 -2.92
N ASP A 673 -41.32 -39.67 -2.46
CA ASP A 673 -41.89 -38.56 -3.24
C ASP A 673 -40.78 -37.66 -3.79
N GLN A 674 -40.60 -37.68 -5.12
CA GLN A 674 -39.68 -36.81 -5.84
C GLN A 674 -40.28 -36.35 -7.17
N THR A 675 -39.87 -35.18 -7.64
CA THR A 675 -40.25 -34.65 -8.96
C THR A 675 -39.06 -33.96 -9.60
N THR A 676 -39.03 -33.94 -10.93
CA THR A 676 -37.98 -33.32 -11.72
C THR A 676 -38.60 -32.30 -12.66
N ILE A 677 -38.05 -31.09 -12.65
CA ILE A 677 -38.55 -29.93 -13.39
C ILE A 677 -37.45 -29.48 -14.34
N ASP A 678 -37.81 -29.31 -15.61
CA ASP A 678 -36.88 -28.85 -16.64
C ASP A 678 -37.33 -27.47 -17.12
N GLU A 679 -36.43 -26.50 -17.11
CA GLU A 679 -36.68 -25.14 -17.61
C GLU A 679 -35.50 -24.65 -18.44
N THR A 680 -35.74 -23.78 -19.41
CA THR A 680 -34.68 -23.23 -20.26
C THR A 680 -34.19 -21.89 -19.71
N VAL A 681 -32.88 -21.69 -19.71
CA VAL A 681 -32.22 -20.44 -19.32
C VAL A 681 -31.18 -20.04 -20.36
N ARG A 682 -31.24 -18.78 -20.78
CA ARG A 682 -30.19 -18.18 -21.60
C ARG A 682 -28.97 -17.90 -20.74
N ILE A 683 -27.81 -18.39 -21.16
CA ILE A 683 -26.52 -18.10 -20.53
C ILE A 683 -25.60 -17.45 -21.53
N GLY A 684 -24.94 -16.36 -21.09
CA GLY A 684 -23.89 -15.64 -21.81
C GLY A 684 -24.33 -14.57 -22.78
#